data_AF-A0A7C4EE01-F1
#
_entry.id   AF-A0A7C4EE01-F1
#
_cell.length_a   1.000
_cell.length_b   1.000
_cell.length_c   1.000
_cell.angle_alpha   90.00
_cell.angle_beta   90.00
_cell.angle_gamma   90.00
#
_symmetry.space_group_name_H-M   'P 1'
#
loop_
_entity.id
_entity.type
_entity.pdbx_description
1 polymer ?
#
loop_
_entity_poly.entity_id
_entity_poly.type
_entity_poly.pdbx_seq_one_letter_code
_entity_poly.pdbx_strand_id
1 'polypeptide(L)'
;MRGEAQRDGLGAPAAGQLDLVEGHLRTQQRQAQAVHGREHRVIPAQLFFGGDAALHGQAELHGDVDAQAKLGSQRGLQLDLPVLEAVQVEDRLPVVGLGCGQRRELKHVHTDQQPGVRVIAGREKNGLLPARQDDLRRALEDIQRKALGVERGLGVVDGPAGIVHGDGPQNTLGRAGGGGQVLGQLCRQARMIVLQDQGMAADNLPSNHAAQDKRPAGPMTGPRTHRRIAGMRSPWAATVLLVLCAATAADDAAVTVRQEPITFPVVANKPRANWSAPAAQRLSGKDSYTTTAVILENQYLKVTVLPQLGGRVMSAVFKPTGREMFWQNRQLSDNVPWMPGGARFSFPFHEHGRHYDETAGYVIVRGADRSATVAVDMRFEQFMTAAELNRYGRATNLQLRQYITLRPGRASFTYAARVENPTPIRLGFKLWFLARYDNVAGTMPILPAAATTGHGAPSLDPWPAWGGVDHGTTGDWADSRFAVGIQHDFGGFYHPKDGVNHLLLASHTAAPGAKLVIYKSGPERGYYEVWRGNHEVFEETGRLLPALCSHRMDVECFVAPRIGKADYANQHAAMRVDLSAPGTARVALFPLHPLAGAKLHVGDKPAVAVDAAPDRPFMQDIACDEARPRVRLLAADGTVLVDQQFPLEVGPMPQEQFQRVQERVKGTFAGGRGLFAEAMPLPTEHWLTLPRYRKELLATAEQSNDLAELNDTALRLLQLPGTDEAVMTTTAKALTIDAKDPRANLQRAMALLQAGQDEQAMGHLEHARSLPGGLYLYAMQHFRRGGMQDAVRALQALVAMPIDAGDGPAAALLTPGAAATWQGPKLMLAGMLQAQGRKAESEAALRAILADDPACTEAYELLGDKASLTTLYEGNEPGRKSVERALGEIRDMRWRGIGRPQ
;
A
#
# COMPACT_ATOMS: atom_id res chain seq x y z
N MET A 1 -44.87 -40.20 20.58
CA MET A 1 -44.74 -41.66 20.68
C MET A 1 -43.30 -42.03 20.33
N ARG A 2 -42.59 -42.91 21.04
CA ARG A 2 -42.77 -43.52 22.39
C ARG A 2 -41.58 -43.00 23.24
N GLY A 3 -41.66 -42.81 24.57
CA GLY A 3 -41.77 -43.86 25.59
C GLY A 3 -40.37 -44.39 25.97
N GLU A 4 -40.07 -44.87 27.19
CA GLU A 4 -40.75 -44.93 28.50
C GLU A 4 -39.63 -44.93 29.58
N ALA A 5 -39.79 -44.71 30.88
CA ALA A 5 -40.96 -44.61 31.78
C ALA A 5 -40.73 -43.39 32.75
N GLN A 6 -41.19 -43.26 34.01
CA GLN A 6 -41.99 -44.09 34.92
C GLN A 6 -42.95 -43.22 35.77
N ARG A 7 -42.93 -43.24 37.13
CA ARG A 7 -43.86 -42.51 38.02
C ARG A 7 -43.30 -42.20 39.41
N ASP A 8 -44.02 -41.29 40.09
CA ASP A 8 -44.30 -41.13 41.53
C ASP A 8 -43.79 -39.80 42.15
N GLY A 9 -44.60 -39.03 42.90
CA GLY A 9 -46.05 -39.16 43.16
C GLY A 9 -46.62 -38.03 44.06
N LEU A 10 -47.95 -37.81 43.94
CA LEU A 10 -48.89 -37.15 44.89
C LEU A 10 -48.48 -35.90 45.70
N GLY A 11 -49.20 -34.78 45.54
CA GLY A 11 -49.04 -33.59 46.40
C GLY A 11 -50.01 -32.41 46.12
N ALA A 12 -51.26 -32.50 46.58
CA ALA A 12 -52.29 -31.45 46.57
C ALA A 12 -53.16 -31.61 47.86
N PRO A 13 -54.08 -30.69 48.27
CA PRO A 13 -54.65 -29.56 47.50
C PRO A 13 -55.00 -28.24 48.26
N ALA A 14 -55.34 -27.20 47.46
CA ALA A 14 -56.46 -26.23 47.60
C ALA A 14 -56.74 -25.32 48.84
N ALA A 15 -57.44 -24.21 48.52
CA ALA A 15 -58.20 -23.25 49.36
C ALA A 15 -57.42 -22.28 50.28
N GLY A 16 -57.87 -21.04 50.51
CA GLY A 16 -59.00 -20.29 49.90
C GLY A 16 -59.40 -19.04 50.70
N GLN A 17 -60.31 -18.20 50.16
CA GLN A 17 -60.98 -17.03 50.80
C GLN A 17 -60.09 -15.79 51.14
N LEU A 18 -60.59 -14.55 51.32
CA LEU A 18 -61.79 -13.83 50.80
C LEU A 18 -61.60 -12.29 50.95
N ASP A 19 -62.08 -11.52 49.96
CA ASP A 19 -62.79 -10.22 50.02
C ASP A 19 -62.30 -8.95 50.79
N LEU A 20 -62.51 -7.79 50.12
CA LEU A 20 -62.73 -6.40 50.62
C LEU A 20 -61.50 -5.64 51.21
N VAL A 21 -61.30 -4.32 51.06
CA VAL A 21 -62.02 -3.26 50.28
C VAL A 21 -61.07 -2.07 49.91
N GLU A 22 -61.59 -1.09 49.14
CA GLU A 22 -61.01 0.23 48.75
C GLU A 22 -59.92 0.27 47.64
N GLY A 23 -59.93 1.24 46.71
CA GLY A 23 -60.97 2.25 46.43
C GLY A 23 -60.64 3.32 45.37
N HIS A 24 -61.09 3.11 44.10
CA HIS A 24 -61.15 4.10 43.00
C HIS A 24 -59.81 4.72 42.48
N LEU A 25 -59.78 5.49 41.36
CA LEU A 25 -60.11 5.19 39.94
C LEU A 25 -59.87 6.48 39.09
N ARG A 26 -59.36 6.33 37.84
CA ARG A 26 -59.61 7.22 36.66
C ARG A 26 -59.03 8.66 36.66
N THR A 27 -58.93 9.44 35.55
CA THR A 27 -58.77 9.18 34.09
C THR A 27 -58.49 10.49 33.30
N GLN A 28 -57.58 10.44 32.30
CA GLN A 28 -57.42 11.31 31.09
C GLN A 28 -57.31 12.86 31.12
N GLN A 29 -56.40 13.32 30.23
CA GLN A 29 -56.47 14.43 29.24
C GLN A 29 -56.73 15.93 29.61
N ARG A 30 -55.75 16.74 29.16
CA ARG A 30 -55.86 18.03 28.40
C ARG A 30 -56.52 19.26 29.04
N GLN A 31 -55.70 20.29 29.28
CA GLN A 31 -55.75 21.64 28.64
C GLN A 31 -54.59 22.53 29.20
N ALA A 32 -54.29 23.74 28.70
CA ALA A 32 -53.90 24.13 27.33
C ALA A 32 -53.38 25.60 27.29
N GLN A 33 -52.29 25.87 26.55
CA GLN A 33 -51.82 27.22 26.12
C GLN A 33 -51.37 28.15 27.28
N ALA A 34 -50.65 29.27 27.12
CA ALA A 34 -50.15 30.05 25.96
C ALA A 34 -48.81 30.77 26.37
N VAL A 35 -48.02 31.50 25.55
CA VAL A 35 -48.03 31.87 24.12
C VAL A 35 -46.59 32.26 23.65
N HIS A 36 -46.39 32.37 22.32
CA HIS A 36 -45.30 32.99 21.51
C HIS A 36 -43.86 33.29 22.01
N GLY A 37 -42.83 33.20 21.16
CA GLY A 37 -42.80 32.72 19.75
C GLY A 37 -41.67 33.28 18.87
N ARG A 38 -41.74 32.94 17.55
CA ARG A 38 -40.81 33.27 16.45
C ARG A 38 -39.45 32.52 16.49
N GLU A 39 -38.75 32.27 15.38
CA GLU A 39 -39.00 32.63 13.96
C GLU A 39 -38.53 31.51 13.00
N HIS A 40 -38.94 31.55 11.72
CA HIS A 40 -38.52 30.58 10.70
C HIS A 40 -37.14 30.93 10.11
N ARG A 41 -36.35 29.92 9.73
CA ARG A 41 -35.45 30.04 8.57
C ARG A 41 -35.25 28.73 7.81
N VAL A 42 -35.65 28.76 6.54
CA VAL A 42 -35.23 27.79 5.52
C VAL A 42 -33.93 28.32 4.90
N ILE A 43 -32.91 27.48 4.78
CA ILE A 43 -31.71 27.73 3.98
C ILE A 43 -31.47 26.45 3.13
N PRO A 44 -31.14 26.55 1.84
CA PRO A 44 -31.53 25.52 0.87
C PRO A 44 -30.45 24.46 0.60
N ALA A 45 -30.86 23.42 -0.14
CA ALA A 45 -29.91 22.57 -0.86
C ALA A 45 -29.17 23.38 -1.94
N GLN A 46 -27.90 23.06 -2.17
CA GLN A 46 -27.18 23.42 -3.39
C GLN A 46 -26.74 22.16 -4.14
N LEU A 47 -26.91 22.20 -5.46
CA LEU A 47 -26.36 21.24 -6.40
C LEU A 47 -24.93 21.66 -6.80
N PHE A 48 -24.22 20.74 -7.45
CA PHE A 48 -22.87 20.96 -7.99
C PHE A 48 -22.81 22.20 -8.92
N PHE A 49 -21.76 23.04 -8.82
CA PHE A 49 -20.62 23.04 -9.75
C PHE A 49 -19.65 24.23 -9.58
N GLY A 50 -18.36 23.91 -9.44
CA GLY A 50 -17.22 24.71 -9.94
C GLY A 50 -16.68 25.85 -9.05
N GLY A 51 -15.39 26.18 -9.29
CA GLY A 51 -14.77 27.45 -8.90
C GLY A 51 -13.55 27.35 -7.98
N ASP A 52 -12.35 27.47 -8.55
CA ASP A 52 -11.17 27.97 -7.81
C ASP A 52 -11.36 29.46 -7.51
N ALA A 53 -11.09 29.88 -6.27
CA ALA A 53 -10.92 31.29 -5.92
C ALA A 53 -10.05 31.43 -4.65
N ALA A 54 -8.74 31.63 -4.84
CA ALA A 54 -7.88 32.11 -3.78
C ALA A 54 -8.09 33.62 -3.59
N LEU A 55 -8.27 34.09 -2.35
CA LEU A 55 -8.25 35.51 -2.02
C LEU A 55 -7.74 35.71 -0.58
N HIS A 56 -6.81 36.66 -0.40
CA HIS A 56 -6.38 37.10 0.92
C HIS A 56 -7.45 37.97 1.58
N GLY A 57 -7.55 37.87 2.91
CA GLY A 57 -8.33 38.80 3.74
C GLY A 57 -7.87 38.72 5.19
N GLN A 58 -7.30 39.82 5.72
CA GLN A 58 -6.94 39.92 7.13
C GLN A 58 -8.21 40.17 7.98
N ALA A 59 -8.25 39.59 9.18
CA ALA A 59 -9.11 40.04 10.26
C ALA A 59 -8.36 39.84 11.59
N GLU A 60 -7.85 40.94 12.14
CA GLU A 60 -7.23 40.95 13.46
C GLU A 60 -8.32 40.92 14.55
N LEU A 61 -8.08 40.18 15.64
CA LEU A 61 -8.87 40.28 16.87
C LEU A 61 -7.94 40.25 18.08
N HIS A 62 -7.70 41.43 18.65
CA HIS A 62 -7.08 41.58 19.96
C HIS A 62 -7.99 41.01 21.06
N GLY A 63 -7.41 40.40 22.10
CA GLY A 63 -8.13 39.83 23.22
C GLY A 63 -7.19 39.32 24.31
N ASP A 64 -6.51 40.25 24.99
CA ASP A 64 -5.49 39.97 26.01
C ASP A 64 -6.00 40.37 27.42
N VAL A 65 -6.17 39.40 28.32
CA VAL A 65 -6.42 39.61 29.76
C VAL A 65 -5.91 38.43 30.59
N ASP A 66 -5.05 38.71 31.58
CA ASP A 66 -4.59 37.79 32.63
C ASP A 66 -5.70 37.29 33.58
N ALA A 67 -5.51 36.10 34.18
CA ALA A 67 -5.67 35.90 35.63
C ALA A 67 -5.10 34.55 36.12
N GLN A 68 -4.44 34.57 37.28
CA GLN A 68 -3.92 33.37 37.98
C GLN A 68 -4.89 32.86 39.05
N ALA A 69 -4.87 31.54 39.33
CA ALA A 69 -5.25 30.99 40.64
C ALA A 69 -4.47 29.71 40.96
N LYS A 70 -3.90 29.63 42.18
CA LYS A 70 -3.23 28.43 42.74
C LYS A 70 -4.01 27.88 43.93
N LEU A 71 -4.10 26.55 44.03
CA LEU A 71 -4.30 25.69 45.21
C LEU A 71 -4.04 24.23 44.70
N GLY A 72 -3.46 23.26 45.41
CA GLY A 72 -3.25 23.08 46.85
C GLY A 72 -4.35 22.16 47.43
N SER A 73 -4.08 20.98 48.01
CA SER A 73 -2.82 20.27 48.29
C SER A 73 -3.05 18.79 48.69
N GLN A 74 -2.04 17.93 48.46
CA GLN A 74 -1.70 16.67 49.17
C GLN A 74 -2.78 15.78 49.84
N ARG A 75 -2.80 14.50 49.43
CA ARG A 75 -2.73 13.27 50.26
C ARG A 75 -2.42 12.08 49.31
N GLY A 76 -1.63 11.05 49.66
CA GLY A 76 -0.88 10.81 50.89
C GLY A 76 -1.16 9.42 51.45
N LEU A 77 -0.49 8.38 50.95
CA LEU A 77 -0.52 7.04 51.54
C LEU A 77 0.79 6.30 51.22
N GLN A 78 1.47 5.86 52.28
CA GLN A 78 2.72 5.10 52.29
C GLN A 78 2.47 3.86 53.17
N LEU A 79 2.96 2.70 52.77
CA LEU A 79 2.96 1.48 53.58
C LEU A 79 4.30 0.77 53.40
N ASP A 80 4.94 0.44 54.52
CA ASP A 80 6.29 -0.09 54.55
C ASP A 80 6.34 -1.62 54.50
N LEU A 81 7.57 -2.14 54.38
CA LEU A 81 7.93 -3.56 54.28
C LEU A 81 7.62 -4.36 55.56
N PRO A 82 7.72 -5.69 55.48
CA PRO A 82 8.79 -6.30 56.26
C PRO A 82 9.78 -7.12 55.42
N VAL A 83 11.02 -7.18 55.92
CA VAL A 83 12.12 -7.99 55.38
C VAL A 83 12.01 -9.43 55.89
N LEU A 84 12.36 -10.40 55.04
CA LEU A 84 12.74 -11.76 55.44
C LEU A 84 13.95 -12.20 54.62
N GLU A 85 15.06 -12.50 55.29
CA GLU A 85 16.31 -12.93 54.64
C GLU A 85 16.47 -14.46 54.62
N ALA A 86 16.98 -14.94 53.48
CA ALA A 86 17.84 -16.11 53.28
C ALA A 86 17.66 -17.39 54.12
N VAL A 87 17.24 -18.47 53.43
CA VAL A 87 17.93 -19.77 53.49
C VAL A 87 18.13 -20.27 52.06
N GLN A 88 19.34 -20.72 51.72
CA GLN A 88 19.62 -21.39 50.44
C GLN A 88 19.28 -22.88 50.53
N VAL A 89 18.71 -23.43 49.45
CA VAL A 89 18.97 -24.82 49.03
C VAL A 89 19.29 -24.77 47.54
N GLU A 90 20.40 -25.38 47.12
CA GLU A 90 20.74 -25.47 45.71
C GLU A 90 19.94 -26.58 45.02
N ASP A 91 19.49 -26.34 43.80
CA ASP A 91 19.45 -27.41 42.80
C ASP A 91 19.74 -26.82 41.40
N ARG A 92 20.69 -27.41 40.67
CA ARG A 92 21.27 -26.80 39.44
C ARG A 92 20.92 -27.61 38.20
N LEU A 93 20.01 -27.10 37.36
CA LEU A 93 19.83 -27.57 35.99
C LEU A 93 19.82 -26.39 34.99
N PRO A 94 20.86 -26.23 34.15
CA PRO A 94 20.91 -25.16 33.16
C PRO A 94 20.06 -25.52 31.92
N VAL A 95 18.99 -24.76 31.67
CA VAL A 95 18.32 -24.79 30.35
C VAL A 95 19.19 -24.01 29.37
N VAL A 96 20.07 -24.73 28.68
CA VAL A 96 20.98 -24.16 27.68
C VAL A 96 20.19 -23.74 26.43
N GLY A 97 19.90 -22.45 26.32
CA GLY A 97 19.37 -21.83 25.11
C GLY A 97 20.42 -21.78 23.99
N LEU A 98 20.58 -22.89 23.25
CA LEU A 98 21.58 -23.04 22.20
C LEU A 98 21.19 -22.30 20.90
N GLY A 99 21.22 -20.97 20.95
CA GLY A 99 21.49 -20.18 19.75
C GLY A 99 22.94 -20.41 19.33
N CYS A 100 23.19 -20.98 18.15
CA CYS A 100 24.55 -21.11 17.63
C CYS A 100 24.62 -20.97 16.11
N GLY A 101 25.34 -19.94 15.68
CA GLY A 101 25.60 -19.60 14.28
C GLY A 101 27.06 -19.21 14.04
N GLN A 102 28.03 -19.80 14.73
CA GLN A 102 29.45 -19.62 14.41
C GLN A 102 30.28 -20.89 14.61
N ARG A 103 31.29 -21.05 13.74
CA ARG A 103 32.29 -22.12 13.79
C ARG A 103 33.43 -21.71 14.72
N ARG A 104 34.09 -22.70 15.35
CA ARG A 104 35.50 -22.58 15.75
C ARG A 104 36.33 -23.63 15.02
N GLU A 105 37.60 -23.33 14.83
CA GLU A 105 38.53 -24.11 14.03
C GLU A 105 39.00 -25.38 14.75
N LEU A 106 39.27 -26.44 13.99
CA LEU A 106 40.19 -27.50 14.37
C LEU A 106 41.00 -27.93 13.14
N LYS A 107 42.22 -28.43 13.37
CA LYS A 107 43.28 -28.57 12.35
C LYS A 107 43.24 -29.91 11.60
N HIS A 108 44.05 -29.98 10.53
CA HIS A 108 44.24 -31.13 9.63
C HIS A 108 44.14 -32.53 10.26
N VAL A 109 43.40 -33.41 9.59
CA VAL A 109 43.77 -34.83 9.38
C VAL A 109 43.45 -35.18 7.92
N HIS A 110 44.35 -35.90 7.24
CA HIS A 110 44.12 -36.53 5.94
C HIS A 110 43.75 -38.01 6.15
N THR A 111 42.70 -38.48 5.47
CA THR A 111 42.60 -39.89 4.99
C THR A 111 41.52 -40.02 3.93
N ASP A 112 41.77 -40.86 2.92
CA ASP A 112 40.77 -41.34 1.98
C ASP A 112 39.91 -42.45 2.59
N GLN A 113 38.63 -42.53 2.20
CA GLN A 113 37.96 -43.73 1.63
C GLN A 113 36.44 -43.54 1.47
N GLN A 114 35.87 -44.21 0.47
CA GLN A 114 34.42 -44.41 0.30
C GLN A 114 34.01 -45.79 0.88
N PRO A 115 32.71 -46.17 0.86
CA PRO A 115 31.56 -45.47 1.42
C PRO A 115 30.80 -46.38 2.43
N GLY A 116 29.94 -45.82 3.28
CA GLY A 116 29.15 -46.64 4.22
C GLY A 116 27.88 -45.98 4.73
N VAL A 117 26.72 -46.49 4.31
CA VAL A 117 25.42 -46.09 4.86
C VAL A 117 25.17 -46.85 6.17
N ARG A 118 25.07 -46.12 7.28
CA ARG A 118 24.50 -46.63 8.54
C ARG A 118 23.21 -45.89 8.87
N VAL A 119 22.10 -46.62 8.88
CA VAL A 119 20.85 -46.16 9.49
C VAL A 119 20.95 -46.43 10.99
N ILE A 120 20.82 -45.39 11.82
CA ILE A 120 20.68 -45.50 13.27
C ILE A 120 19.28 -45.01 13.62
N ALA A 121 18.42 -45.92 14.10
CA ALA A 121 17.05 -45.58 14.49
C ALA A 121 17.03 -44.94 15.89
N GLY A 122 16.74 -43.64 15.95
CA GLY A 122 16.47 -42.93 17.21
C GLY A 122 15.06 -43.26 17.73
N ARG A 123 14.92 -43.45 19.05
CA ARG A 123 13.60 -43.53 19.70
C ARG A 123 13.05 -42.13 19.95
N GLU A 124 11.88 -41.82 19.38
CA GLU A 124 11.05 -40.70 19.85
C GLU A 124 9.96 -41.17 20.81
N LYS A 125 9.63 -40.33 21.80
CA LYS A 125 8.46 -40.53 22.67
C LYS A 125 7.20 -39.99 21.97
N ASN A 126 6.57 -40.81 21.14
CA ASN A 126 5.10 -40.97 21.00
C ASN A 126 4.79 -41.88 19.80
N GLY A 127 3.76 -42.72 19.91
CA GLY A 127 3.46 -43.76 18.92
C GLY A 127 2.90 -43.23 17.60
N LEU A 128 3.37 -43.77 16.47
CA LEU A 128 2.76 -43.56 15.15
C LEU A 128 1.44 -44.33 15.01
N LEU A 129 0.43 -43.71 14.39
CA LEU A 129 -0.82 -44.37 14.04
C LEU A 129 -0.61 -45.41 12.91
N PRO A 130 -1.29 -46.57 12.93
CA PRO A 130 -1.00 -47.70 12.04
C PRO A 130 -0.99 -47.35 10.55
N ALA A 131 -1.90 -46.47 10.10
CA ALA A 131 -2.05 -46.08 8.70
C ALA A 131 -0.79 -45.50 8.04
N ARG A 132 0.22 -45.06 8.81
CA ARG A 132 1.49 -44.53 8.26
C ARG A 132 2.60 -45.58 8.10
N GLN A 133 2.42 -46.81 8.59
CA GLN A 133 3.42 -47.87 8.42
C GLN A 133 3.35 -48.50 7.04
N ASP A 134 2.14 -48.76 6.51
CA ASP A 134 1.96 -49.33 5.18
C ASP A 134 2.41 -48.39 4.05
N ASP A 135 2.24 -47.08 4.19
CA ASP A 135 2.71 -46.11 3.20
C ASP A 135 4.24 -46.00 3.16
N LEU A 136 4.90 -45.98 4.32
CA LEU A 136 6.36 -46.00 4.39
C LEU A 136 6.94 -47.31 3.84
N ARG A 137 6.29 -48.43 4.14
CA ARG A 137 6.63 -49.75 3.59
C ARG A 137 6.46 -49.80 2.07
N ARG A 138 5.32 -49.34 1.53
CA ARG A 138 5.06 -49.27 0.09
C ARG A 138 6.08 -48.40 -0.64
N ALA A 139 6.47 -47.25 -0.06
CA ALA A 139 7.50 -46.39 -0.62
C ALA A 139 8.87 -47.08 -0.67
N LEU A 140 9.26 -47.83 0.37
CA LEU A 140 10.52 -48.59 0.40
C LEU A 140 10.51 -49.78 -0.59
N GLU A 141 9.42 -50.53 -0.68
CA GLU A 141 9.25 -51.61 -1.67
C GLU A 141 9.32 -51.08 -3.12
N ASP A 142 8.82 -49.88 -3.37
CA ASP A 142 8.84 -49.27 -4.70
C ASP A 142 10.21 -48.67 -5.08
N ILE A 143 10.95 -48.13 -4.11
CA ILE A 143 12.36 -47.74 -4.28
C ILE A 143 13.24 -48.97 -4.56
N GLN A 144 13.02 -50.09 -3.86
CA GLN A 144 13.74 -51.34 -4.14
C GLN A 144 13.43 -51.91 -5.54
N ARG A 145 12.17 -51.87 -5.98
CA ARG A 145 11.79 -52.25 -7.36
C ARG A 145 12.49 -51.40 -8.43
N LYS A 146 12.70 -50.11 -8.19
CA LYS A 146 13.32 -49.17 -9.15
C LYS A 146 14.85 -49.20 -9.14
N ALA A 147 15.48 -49.89 -8.18
CA ALA A 147 16.93 -50.00 -8.06
C ALA A 147 17.53 -51.26 -8.75
N LEU A 148 16.70 -52.18 -9.25
CA LEU A 148 17.14 -53.48 -9.78
C LEU A 148 16.41 -53.86 -11.09
N GLY A 149 16.86 -53.29 -12.22
CA GLY A 149 16.41 -53.66 -13.56
C GLY A 149 17.25 -52.99 -14.65
N VAL A 150 17.86 -53.77 -15.55
CA VAL A 150 18.88 -53.31 -16.52
C VAL A 150 18.44 -53.60 -17.97
N GLU A 151 18.97 -52.77 -18.87
CA GLU A 151 18.85 -52.70 -20.33
C GLU A 151 18.53 -53.98 -21.14
N ARG A 152 17.63 -53.80 -22.12
CA ARG A 152 17.63 -54.27 -23.54
C ARG A 152 16.34 -53.72 -24.19
N GLY A 153 16.22 -53.42 -25.49
CA GLY A 153 17.16 -53.55 -26.60
C GLY A 153 16.46 -54.16 -27.83
N LEU A 154 16.58 -53.52 -29.01
CA LEU A 154 16.07 -53.92 -30.35
C LEU A 154 14.57 -53.70 -30.68
N GLY A 155 14.31 -52.92 -31.74
CA GLY A 155 13.90 -53.49 -33.03
C GLY A 155 12.46 -53.28 -33.56
N VAL A 156 12.36 -52.91 -34.86
CA VAL A 156 11.31 -53.28 -35.84
C VAL A 156 9.88 -52.77 -35.53
N VAL A 157 9.40 -51.67 -36.13
CA VAL A 157 8.77 -51.58 -37.48
C VAL A 157 7.56 -52.50 -37.67
N ASP A 158 6.35 -51.93 -37.75
CA ASP A 158 5.41 -52.29 -38.83
C ASP A 158 4.34 -51.21 -39.09
N GLY A 159 3.62 -51.33 -40.20
CA GLY A 159 2.67 -50.35 -40.73
C GLY A 159 1.18 -50.80 -40.80
N PRO A 160 0.42 -50.48 -41.88
CA PRO A 160 -0.79 -49.67 -41.66
C PRO A 160 -2.11 -50.14 -42.35
N ALA A 161 -3.25 -49.75 -41.77
CA ALA A 161 -4.59 -49.66 -42.39
C ALA A 161 -5.53 -48.80 -41.48
N GLY A 162 -6.62 -48.13 -41.90
CA GLY A 162 -7.21 -47.82 -43.22
C GLY A 162 -8.45 -46.91 -43.01
N ILE A 163 -8.64 -45.80 -43.76
CA ILE A 163 -9.51 -45.63 -44.97
C ILE A 163 -11.01 -45.42 -44.63
N VAL A 164 -11.65 -44.23 -44.79
CA VAL A 164 -12.01 -43.39 -46.01
C VAL A 164 -13.25 -43.96 -46.76
N HIS A 165 -14.30 -43.24 -47.23
CA HIS A 165 -14.64 -41.83 -47.60
C HIS A 165 -15.32 -40.99 -46.47
N GLY A 166 -15.97 -39.80 -46.60
CA GLY A 166 -16.34 -38.85 -47.71
C GLY A 166 -17.49 -37.88 -47.25
N ASP A 167 -17.98 -36.84 -47.95
CA ASP A 167 -17.63 -36.15 -49.20
C ASP A 167 -18.26 -34.72 -49.28
N GLY A 168 -17.84 -33.90 -50.26
CA GLY A 168 -18.56 -32.69 -50.74
C GLY A 168 -19.16 -32.91 -52.15
N PRO A 169 -19.25 -31.91 -53.07
CA PRO A 169 -18.92 -30.47 -52.95
C PRO A 169 -19.81 -29.48 -53.79
N GLN A 170 -19.33 -28.23 -53.96
CA GLN A 170 -19.44 -27.34 -55.15
C GLN A 170 -20.64 -26.39 -55.46
N ASN A 171 -20.25 -25.16 -55.85
CA ASN A 171 -20.87 -24.19 -56.81
C ASN A 171 -22.19 -23.46 -56.41
N THR A 172 -22.53 -22.25 -56.93
CA THR A 172 -21.99 -21.47 -58.08
C THR A 172 -22.06 -19.93 -57.91
N LEU A 173 -21.26 -19.23 -58.73
CA LEU A 173 -21.22 -17.80 -59.13
C LEU A 173 -22.44 -16.87 -58.97
N GLY A 174 -22.16 -15.57 -58.71
CA GLY A 174 -23.00 -14.41 -59.04
C GLY A 174 -22.17 -13.11 -59.12
N ARG A 175 -22.42 -12.21 -60.11
CA ARG A 175 -21.57 -11.02 -60.39
C ARG A 175 -22.36 -9.89 -61.11
N ALA A 176 -21.85 -8.66 -61.00
CA ALA A 176 -22.36 -7.38 -61.56
C ALA A 176 -23.63 -6.82 -60.87
N GLY A 177 -23.87 -5.50 -60.80
CA GLY A 177 -23.08 -4.30 -61.19
C GLY A 177 -23.45 -3.11 -60.27
N GLY A 178 -23.14 -1.83 -60.52
CA GLY A 178 -22.38 -1.18 -61.59
C GLY A 178 -22.75 0.32 -61.72
N GLY A 179 -21.76 1.22 -61.82
CA GLY A 179 -21.96 2.69 -61.93
C GLY A 179 -21.86 3.45 -60.60
N GLY A 180 -21.37 4.70 -60.54
CA GLY A 180 -20.84 5.57 -61.61
C GLY A 180 -19.79 6.58 -61.10
N GLN A 181 -19.09 7.24 -62.03
CA GLN A 181 -18.01 8.21 -61.77
C GLN A 181 -18.53 9.66 -61.81
N VAL A 182 -17.72 10.63 -61.34
CA VAL A 182 -17.32 11.83 -62.13
C VAL A 182 -16.13 12.57 -61.47
N LEU A 183 -15.46 13.42 -62.26
CA LEU A 183 -14.18 14.11 -62.05
C LEU A 183 -14.22 15.22 -60.95
N GLY A 184 -13.08 15.72 -60.44
CA GLY A 184 -11.69 15.25 -60.63
C GLY A 184 -10.59 16.31 -60.49
N GLN A 185 -9.34 15.87 -60.73
CA GLN A 185 -8.10 16.62 -61.02
C GLN A 185 -7.77 17.93 -60.28
N LEU A 186 -6.64 17.92 -59.57
CA LEU A 186 -5.45 18.62 -60.08
C LEU A 186 -4.15 17.91 -59.66
N CYS A 187 -3.17 17.89 -60.56
CA CYS A 187 -1.78 17.47 -60.32
C CYS A 187 -0.88 18.72 -60.54
N ARG A 188 0.46 18.74 -60.39
CA ARG A 188 1.49 17.68 -60.33
C ARG A 188 2.83 18.35 -59.93
N GLN A 189 3.71 17.66 -59.23
CA GLN A 189 5.17 17.65 -59.51
C GLN A 189 5.87 16.57 -58.67
N ALA A 190 6.91 15.93 -59.23
CA ALA A 190 7.64 14.81 -58.59
C ALA A 190 8.95 14.46 -59.31
N ARG A 191 9.97 14.03 -58.54
CA ARG A 191 11.06 13.04 -58.83
C ARG A 191 12.00 13.00 -57.60
N MET A 192 12.37 11.84 -57.02
CA MET A 192 13.34 10.80 -57.47
C MET A 192 14.77 11.37 -57.57
N ILE A 193 15.85 10.77 -57.05
CA ILE A 193 16.34 9.36 -56.99
C ILE A 193 17.06 9.13 -55.62
N VAL A 194 17.12 8.00 -54.87
CA VAL A 194 16.85 6.54 -54.99
C VAL A 194 18.09 5.62 -55.25
N LEU A 195 18.46 4.78 -54.25
CA LEU A 195 19.27 3.52 -54.22
C LEU A 195 20.25 3.48 -52.99
N GLN A 196 20.88 2.38 -52.56
CA GLN A 196 20.46 1.02 -52.15
C GLN A 196 21.71 0.19 -51.75
N ASP A 197 21.73 -0.44 -50.55
CA ASP A 197 22.49 -1.68 -50.16
C ASP A 197 22.28 -1.93 -48.64
N GLN A 198 22.17 -3.12 -48.02
CA GLN A 198 22.63 -4.52 -48.23
C GLN A 198 24.06 -4.84 -47.71
N GLY A 199 24.18 -5.86 -46.84
CA GLY A 199 25.46 -6.59 -46.62
C GLY A 199 26.01 -6.76 -45.19
N MET A 200 25.73 -7.91 -44.57
CA MET A 200 26.59 -8.76 -43.69
C MET A 200 27.60 -8.16 -42.65
N ALA A 201 27.28 -8.40 -41.38
CA ALA A 201 27.99 -9.25 -40.38
C ALA A 201 29.55 -9.33 -40.24
N ALA A 202 29.95 -9.38 -38.94
CA ALA A 202 31.03 -10.17 -38.32
C ALA A 202 32.38 -9.53 -37.88
N ASP A 203 32.91 -10.13 -36.80
CA ASP A 203 34.29 -10.18 -36.25
C ASP A 203 35.02 -8.97 -35.61
N ASN A 204 34.98 -8.97 -34.27
CA ASN A 204 36.12 -9.18 -33.33
C ASN A 204 37.31 -8.19 -33.18
N LEU A 205 37.47 -7.73 -31.92
CA LEU A 205 38.73 -7.47 -31.18
C LEU A 205 39.55 -6.19 -31.57
N PRO A 206 40.59 -5.77 -30.80
CA PRO A 206 40.33 -5.02 -29.56
C PRO A 206 41.24 -3.78 -29.31
N SER A 207 40.91 -3.02 -28.26
CA SER A 207 41.80 -2.24 -27.36
C SER A 207 43.13 -1.63 -27.86
N ASN A 208 43.33 -0.32 -27.60
CA ASN A 208 44.52 0.08 -26.81
C ASN A 208 44.45 1.47 -26.14
N HIS A 209 45.45 1.76 -25.31
CA HIS A 209 45.54 2.90 -24.38
C HIS A 209 46.32 4.13 -24.90
N ALA A 210 45.80 5.31 -24.52
CA ALA A 210 46.51 6.45 -23.90
C ALA A 210 47.54 7.34 -24.67
N ALA A 211 47.85 8.46 -23.99
CA ALA A 211 49.07 9.29 -24.03
C ALA A 211 49.18 10.51 -25.00
N GLN A 212 48.90 11.68 -24.42
CA GLN A 212 49.84 12.82 -24.27
C GLN A 212 50.28 13.71 -25.47
N ASP A 213 49.72 14.94 -25.45
CA ASP A 213 50.44 16.19 -25.09
C ASP A 213 51.08 17.09 -26.19
N LYS A 214 51.26 18.37 -25.82
CA LYS A 214 52.12 19.46 -26.37
C LYS A 214 51.65 20.35 -27.54
N ARG A 215 51.28 21.58 -27.15
CA ARG A 215 51.51 22.89 -27.84
C ARG A 215 53.04 23.17 -27.94
N PRO A 216 53.60 24.13 -28.76
CA PRO A 216 53.21 25.56 -28.77
C PRO A 216 53.55 26.46 -30.00
N ALA A 217 53.33 27.78 -29.79
CA ALA A 217 53.96 28.97 -30.43
C ALA A 217 53.37 29.56 -31.73
N GLY A 218 53.55 30.89 -31.88
CA GLY A 218 53.20 31.73 -33.05
C GLY A 218 54.46 32.17 -33.83
N PRO A 219 54.55 33.40 -34.43
CA PRO A 219 54.01 34.68 -33.93
C PRO A 219 53.37 35.60 -35.02
N MET A 220 53.39 36.93 -34.80
CA MET A 220 52.58 37.98 -35.47
C MET A 220 53.23 38.63 -36.72
N THR A 221 52.40 39.28 -37.56
CA THR A 221 52.73 40.57 -38.22
C THR A 221 51.46 41.43 -38.44
N GLY A 222 51.63 42.74 -38.59
CA GLY A 222 50.67 43.70 -39.17
C GLY A 222 51.42 44.57 -40.20
N PRO A 223 51.09 45.86 -40.44
CA PRO A 223 49.89 46.63 -40.03
C PRO A 223 49.32 47.53 -41.17
N ARG A 224 48.17 48.21 -40.95
CA ARG A 224 47.96 49.67 -41.22
C ARG A 224 46.49 50.11 -41.01
N THR A 225 46.28 51.43 -40.94
CA THR A 225 45.04 52.09 -40.53
C THR A 225 44.48 53.03 -41.61
N HIS A 226 43.15 53.12 -41.69
CA HIS A 226 42.42 54.31 -42.15
C HIS A 226 41.22 54.56 -41.22
N ARG A 227 40.62 55.77 -41.26
CA ARG A 227 39.84 56.35 -40.14
C ARG A 227 38.61 57.12 -40.65
N ARG A 228 37.60 57.29 -39.77
CA ARG A 228 36.24 57.85 -39.99
C ARG A 228 35.29 56.79 -40.59
N ILE A 229 33.96 56.83 -40.38
CA ILE A 229 33.08 57.87 -39.79
C ILE A 229 32.44 57.38 -38.47
N ALA A 230 31.95 58.29 -37.62
CA ALA A 230 31.35 58.00 -36.32
C ALA A 230 29.82 57.77 -36.40
N GLY A 231 29.30 56.96 -35.48
CA GLY A 231 27.87 56.79 -35.19
C GLY A 231 27.71 56.32 -33.74
N MET A 232 26.89 57.02 -32.94
CA MET A 232 26.85 56.83 -31.49
C MET A 232 26.16 55.52 -31.10
N ARG A 233 26.85 54.66 -30.33
CA ARG A 233 26.22 53.55 -29.61
C ARG A 233 25.87 53.99 -28.19
N SER A 234 24.58 54.00 -27.84
CA SER A 234 24.15 54.13 -26.45
C SER A 234 24.42 52.82 -25.70
N PRO A 235 25.07 52.84 -24.51
CA PRO A 235 25.33 51.61 -23.75
C PRO A 235 24.06 51.01 -23.11
N TRP A 236 22.99 51.81 -22.96
CA TRP A 236 21.80 51.44 -22.18
C TRP A 236 21.01 50.25 -22.73
N ALA A 237 21.03 50.03 -24.05
CA ALA A 237 20.29 48.92 -24.67
C ALA A 237 20.83 47.53 -24.30
N ALA A 238 22.15 47.41 -24.08
CA ALA A 238 22.77 46.13 -23.73
C ALA A 238 22.47 45.73 -22.28
N THR A 239 22.51 46.69 -21.36
CA THR A 239 22.17 46.45 -19.94
C THR A 239 20.70 46.09 -19.76
N VAL A 240 19.78 46.72 -20.49
CA VAL A 240 18.34 46.40 -20.40
C VAL A 240 18.04 44.97 -20.88
N LEU A 241 18.65 44.49 -21.97
CA LEU A 241 18.48 43.09 -22.38
C LEU A 241 19.10 42.10 -21.38
N LEU A 242 20.31 42.38 -20.86
CA LEU A 242 20.95 41.49 -19.88
C LEU A 242 20.24 41.46 -18.52
N VAL A 243 19.60 42.55 -18.10
CA VAL A 243 18.79 42.60 -16.88
C VAL A 243 17.41 41.95 -17.08
N LEU A 244 16.78 42.10 -18.25
CA LEU A 244 15.54 41.39 -18.58
C LEU A 244 15.74 39.86 -18.71
N CYS A 245 16.93 39.41 -19.12
CA CYS A 245 17.31 37.98 -19.08
C CYS A 245 17.80 37.50 -17.70
N ALA A 246 17.96 38.39 -16.71
CA ALA A 246 18.34 38.04 -15.33
C ALA A 246 17.17 38.13 -14.33
N ALA A 247 15.99 38.58 -14.80
CA ALA A 247 14.78 38.76 -13.98
C ALA A 247 13.57 37.96 -14.49
N THR A 248 13.75 37.05 -15.46
CA THR A 248 12.84 35.91 -15.57
C THR A 248 13.02 35.06 -14.31
N ALA A 249 12.04 35.07 -13.42
CA ALA A 249 11.91 34.02 -12.41
C ALA A 249 12.04 32.67 -13.12
N ALA A 250 12.79 31.72 -12.55
CA ALA A 250 13.06 30.44 -13.18
C ALA A 250 11.74 29.75 -13.49
N ASP A 251 11.32 29.78 -14.77
CA ASP A 251 9.97 29.38 -15.15
C ASP A 251 9.90 27.85 -15.13
N ASP A 252 9.54 27.34 -13.95
CA ASP A 252 9.69 25.96 -13.51
C ASP A 252 9.10 24.98 -14.51
N ALA A 253 9.96 24.46 -15.39
CA ALA A 253 9.53 23.83 -16.63
C ALA A 253 8.59 22.65 -16.37
N ALA A 254 7.45 22.65 -17.07
CA ALA A 254 6.43 21.63 -16.93
C ALA A 254 7.03 20.23 -17.05
N VAL A 255 6.62 19.31 -16.16
CA VAL A 255 7.27 18.00 -16.04
C VAL A 255 7.18 17.26 -17.37
N THR A 256 8.36 17.00 -17.93
CA THR A 256 8.48 16.29 -19.19
C THR A 256 8.14 14.82 -18.95
N VAL A 257 7.43 14.21 -19.90
CA VAL A 257 7.03 12.81 -19.82
C VAL A 257 7.41 12.12 -21.12
N ARG A 258 8.13 11.01 -21.01
CA ARG A 258 8.49 10.14 -22.13
C ARG A 258 8.04 8.72 -21.83
N GLN A 259 7.69 7.98 -22.86
CA GLN A 259 7.47 6.54 -22.81
C GLN A 259 8.51 5.86 -23.70
N GLU A 260 9.15 4.80 -23.22
CA GLU A 260 10.09 3.99 -24.01
C GLU A 260 10.03 2.51 -23.58
N PRO A 261 10.23 1.56 -24.50
CA PRO A 261 10.30 0.15 -24.14
C PRO A 261 11.62 -0.15 -23.42
N ILE A 262 11.55 -0.87 -22.30
CA ILE A 262 12.72 -1.39 -21.59
C ILE A 262 12.64 -2.92 -21.51
N THR A 263 13.75 -3.58 -21.85
CA THR A 263 13.87 -5.04 -21.84
C THR A 263 14.76 -5.49 -20.69
N PHE A 264 14.28 -6.47 -19.92
CA PHE A 264 15.03 -7.13 -18.85
C PHE A 264 15.27 -8.60 -19.22
N PRO A 265 16.48 -9.15 -19.06
CA PRO A 265 16.68 -10.58 -18.95
C PRO A 265 15.77 -11.19 -17.87
N VAL A 266 15.23 -12.36 -18.16
CA VAL A 266 14.42 -13.17 -17.25
C VAL A 266 15.25 -14.37 -16.81
N VAL A 267 15.23 -14.67 -15.50
CA VAL A 267 15.99 -15.79 -14.92
C VAL A 267 15.05 -16.75 -14.20
N ALA A 268 15.14 -18.04 -14.55
CA ALA A 268 14.41 -19.10 -13.89
C ALA A 268 14.89 -19.29 -12.44
N ASN A 269 14.06 -18.94 -11.47
CA ASN A 269 14.42 -18.95 -10.06
C ASN A 269 14.09 -20.30 -9.43
N LYS A 270 15.13 -21.07 -9.06
CA LYS A 270 15.01 -22.43 -8.52
C LYS A 270 14.03 -22.48 -7.33
N PRO A 271 13.04 -23.40 -7.34
CA PRO A 271 12.18 -23.61 -6.18
C PRO A 271 13.00 -23.89 -4.93
N ARG A 272 12.69 -23.19 -3.83
CA ARG A 272 13.26 -23.46 -2.51
C ARG A 272 12.33 -24.45 -1.80
N ALA A 273 12.88 -25.37 -1.01
CA ALA A 273 12.11 -26.48 -0.42
C ALA A 273 10.89 -26.05 0.41
N ASN A 274 10.93 -24.87 1.03
CA ASN A 274 9.85 -24.30 1.84
C ASN A 274 9.16 -23.11 1.14
N TRP A 275 9.49 -22.83 -0.12
CA TRP A 275 9.22 -21.57 -0.82
C TRP A 275 9.10 -21.79 -2.34
N SER A 276 7.90 -22.18 -2.79
CA SER A 276 7.59 -22.48 -4.19
C SER A 276 6.46 -21.60 -4.74
N ALA A 277 6.81 -20.39 -5.20
CA ALA A 277 6.02 -19.75 -6.24
C ALA A 277 6.28 -20.49 -7.58
N PRO A 278 5.26 -21.00 -8.29
CA PRO A 278 5.38 -21.30 -9.71
C PRO A 278 5.78 -20.04 -10.49
N ALA A 279 6.33 -20.20 -11.68
CA ALA A 279 6.62 -19.09 -12.59
C ALA A 279 5.34 -18.28 -12.94
N ALA A 280 5.54 -17.01 -13.30
CA ALA A 280 4.48 -16.20 -13.87
C ALA A 280 4.22 -16.61 -15.32
N GLN A 281 2.96 -16.74 -15.71
CA GLN A 281 2.59 -17.19 -17.07
C GLN A 281 3.20 -16.29 -18.13
N ARG A 282 3.32 -14.98 -17.85
CA ARG A 282 3.91 -14.02 -18.79
C ARG A 282 5.45 -13.98 -18.82
N LEU A 283 6.14 -14.65 -17.89
CA LEU A 283 7.62 -14.71 -17.81
C LEU A 283 8.19 -16.13 -18.01
N SER A 284 7.43 -17.18 -17.69
CA SER A 284 7.86 -18.57 -17.75
C SER A 284 8.38 -18.96 -19.13
N GLY A 285 9.55 -19.60 -19.19
CA GLY A 285 10.16 -20.07 -20.44
C GLY A 285 10.67 -18.96 -21.37
N LYS A 286 10.86 -17.73 -20.89
CA LYS A 286 11.44 -16.62 -21.65
C LYS A 286 12.83 -16.27 -21.13
N ASP A 287 13.73 -15.92 -22.05
CA ASP A 287 15.06 -15.36 -21.71
C ASP A 287 15.01 -13.86 -21.40
N SER A 288 13.95 -13.17 -21.82
CA SER A 288 13.74 -11.74 -21.55
C SER A 288 12.27 -11.31 -21.57
N TYR A 289 12.00 -10.14 -20.99
CA TYR A 289 10.69 -9.51 -20.96
C TYR A 289 10.81 -8.00 -21.20
N THR A 290 10.02 -7.48 -22.14
CA THR A 290 9.93 -6.05 -22.48
C THR A 290 8.67 -5.44 -21.87
N THR A 291 8.78 -4.25 -21.30
CA THR A 291 7.67 -3.47 -20.71
C THR A 291 7.80 -2.00 -21.07
N THR A 292 6.72 -1.23 -20.99
CA THR A 292 6.79 0.23 -21.10
C THR A 292 7.40 0.82 -19.84
N ALA A 293 8.39 1.70 -20.01
CA ALA A 293 8.88 2.60 -18.97
C ALA A 293 8.28 3.99 -19.19
N VAL A 294 7.69 4.56 -18.14
CA VAL A 294 7.22 5.96 -18.12
C VAL A 294 8.24 6.78 -17.34
N ILE A 295 8.88 7.72 -18.04
CA ILE A 295 9.91 8.59 -17.48
C ILE A 295 9.30 9.95 -17.21
N LEU A 296 9.32 10.38 -15.94
CA LEU A 296 8.99 11.73 -15.50
C LEU A 296 10.30 12.49 -15.25
N GLU A 297 10.48 13.68 -15.83
CA GLU A 297 11.72 14.45 -15.65
C GLU A 297 11.47 15.97 -15.50
N ASN A 298 12.08 16.56 -14.47
CA ASN A 298 12.14 18.01 -14.20
C ASN A 298 13.62 18.46 -14.15
N GLN A 299 13.97 19.64 -13.59
CA GLN A 299 15.37 20.05 -13.51
C GLN A 299 16.23 19.19 -12.54
N TYR A 300 15.64 18.63 -11.49
CA TYR A 300 16.35 17.96 -10.38
C TYR A 300 16.31 16.43 -10.45
N LEU A 301 15.23 15.83 -10.94
CA LEU A 301 14.98 14.38 -10.94
C LEU A 301 14.65 13.86 -12.33
N LYS A 302 15.12 12.64 -12.62
CA LYS A 302 14.54 11.74 -13.63
C LYS A 302 14.03 10.48 -12.93
N VAL A 303 12.72 10.27 -12.91
CA VAL A 303 12.03 9.13 -12.27
C VAL A 303 11.52 8.17 -13.34
N THR A 304 11.83 6.88 -13.22
CA THR A 304 11.43 5.84 -14.18
C THR A 304 10.46 4.87 -13.54
N VAL A 305 9.20 4.93 -13.95
CA VAL A 305 8.09 4.07 -13.51
C VAL A 305 7.90 2.92 -14.49
N LEU A 306 7.62 1.72 -13.99
CA LEU A 306 7.31 0.52 -14.77
C LEU A 306 5.87 0.08 -14.45
N PRO A 307 4.84 0.62 -15.13
CA PRO A 307 3.44 0.39 -14.78
C PRO A 307 3.07 -1.09 -14.77
N GLN A 308 3.37 -1.83 -15.85
CA GLN A 308 3.04 -3.25 -15.94
C GLN A 308 3.91 -4.16 -15.06
N LEU A 309 4.84 -3.62 -14.24
CA LEU A 309 5.45 -4.30 -13.08
C LEU A 309 4.84 -3.83 -11.75
N GLY A 310 3.58 -3.39 -11.81
CA GLY A 310 2.75 -2.96 -10.69
C GLY A 310 3.03 -1.52 -10.21
N GLY A 311 3.36 -0.61 -11.13
CA GLY A 311 3.66 0.79 -10.80
C GLY A 311 5.02 1.03 -10.13
N ARG A 312 5.94 0.05 -10.17
CA ARG A 312 7.27 0.15 -9.53
C ARG A 312 8.04 1.36 -10.04
N VAL A 313 8.65 2.12 -9.13
CA VAL A 313 9.72 3.07 -9.48
C VAL A 313 11.04 2.31 -9.52
N MET A 314 11.59 2.08 -10.71
CA MET A 314 12.85 1.34 -10.90
C MET A 314 14.07 2.23 -10.65
N SER A 315 14.00 3.49 -11.07
CA SER A 315 15.09 4.45 -11.02
C SER A 315 14.55 5.81 -10.61
N ALA A 316 15.30 6.52 -9.77
CA ALA A 316 15.15 7.96 -9.57
C ALA A 316 16.54 8.57 -9.50
N VAL A 317 16.97 9.27 -10.55
CA VAL A 317 18.30 9.90 -10.61
C VAL A 317 18.19 11.36 -10.18
N PHE A 318 18.93 11.75 -9.15
CA PHE A 318 19.15 13.14 -8.77
C PHE A 318 20.19 13.78 -9.71
N LYS A 319 19.69 14.54 -10.68
CA LYS A 319 20.43 15.09 -11.82
C LYS A 319 21.65 15.96 -11.43
N PRO A 320 21.62 16.82 -10.40
CA PRO A 320 22.77 17.66 -10.04
C PRO A 320 24.04 16.92 -9.60
N THR A 321 23.95 15.63 -9.23
CA THR A 321 25.12 14.79 -8.90
C THR A 321 25.18 13.48 -9.69
N GLY A 322 24.22 13.22 -10.57
CA GLY A 322 24.06 11.93 -11.26
C GLY A 322 23.75 10.75 -10.34
N ARG A 323 23.41 10.98 -9.07
CA ARG A 323 23.19 9.92 -8.07
C ARG A 323 21.83 9.25 -8.28
N GLU A 324 21.85 7.96 -8.57
CA GLU A 324 20.68 7.09 -8.44
C GLU A 324 20.26 6.97 -6.96
N MET A 325 18.95 7.02 -6.70
CA MET A 325 18.40 6.87 -5.35
C MET A 325 18.33 5.42 -4.89
N PHE A 326 18.10 4.46 -5.79
CA PHE A 326 17.75 3.09 -5.43
C PHE A 326 18.72 2.03 -5.97
N TRP A 327 18.93 0.98 -5.18
CA TRP A 327 19.59 -0.24 -5.67
C TRP A 327 18.74 -0.90 -6.76
N GLN A 328 19.38 -1.32 -7.84
CA GLN A 328 18.75 -1.91 -9.02
C GLN A 328 19.31 -3.29 -9.32
N ASN A 329 18.42 -4.21 -9.71
CA ASN A 329 18.77 -5.43 -10.39
C ASN A 329 18.19 -5.39 -11.80
N ARG A 330 19.05 -5.53 -12.81
CA ARG A 330 18.66 -5.49 -14.22
C ARG A 330 18.10 -6.84 -14.73
N GLN A 331 17.61 -7.70 -13.85
CA GLN A 331 17.03 -9.00 -14.16
C GLN A 331 15.70 -9.21 -13.44
N LEU A 332 14.73 -9.86 -14.09
CA LEU A 332 13.50 -10.33 -13.46
C LEU A 332 13.62 -11.83 -13.16
N SER A 333 13.42 -12.25 -11.91
CA SER A 333 13.12 -13.66 -11.64
C SER A 333 11.74 -14.03 -12.16
N ASP A 334 11.58 -15.20 -12.79
CA ASP A 334 10.33 -15.65 -13.42
C ASP A 334 9.12 -15.80 -12.48
N ASN A 335 9.35 -16.20 -11.23
CA ASN A 335 8.30 -16.46 -10.22
C ASN A 335 8.20 -15.41 -9.11
N VAL A 336 9.18 -14.50 -9.00
CA VAL A 336 9.40 -13.71 -7.78
C VAL A 336 9.44 -12.20 -8.05
N PRO A 337 8.52 -11.40 -7.47
CA PRO A 337 8.34 -10.00 -7.81
C PRO A 337 9.40 -9.07 -7.23
N TRP A 338 10.02 -9.41 -6.10
CA TRP A 338 10.80 -8.42 -5.34
C TRP A 338 12.20 -8.18 -5.93
N MET A 339 12.77 -9.13 -6.67
CA MET A 339 14.17 -9.09 -7.13
C MET A 339 14.64 -7.85 -7.91
N PRO A 340 13.84 -7.11 -8.70
CA PRO A 340 14.35 -6.04 -9.57
C PRO A 340 14.92 -4.78 -8.87
N GLY A 341 14.76 -4.64 -7.55
CA GLY A 341 15.17 -3.43 -6.83
C GLY A 341 14.16 -2.28 -6.96
N GLY A 342 14.63 -1.05 -6.80
CA GLY A 342 13.79 0.16 -6.83
C GLY A 342 12.88 0.32 -5.60
N ALA A 343 11.77 1.03 -5.79
CA ALA A 343 10.71 1.23 -4.80
C ALA A 343 9.34 0.75 -5.31
N ARG A 344 8.51 0.22 -4.40
CA ARG A 344 7.16 -0.31 -4.69
C ARG A 344 6.26 -0.31 -3.47
N PHE A 345 4.95 -0.38 -3.67
CA PHE A 345 4.05 -0.93 -2.66
C PHE A 345 4.01 -2.46 -2.67
N SER A 346 3.52 -3.00 -1.56
CA SER A 346 3.47 -4.40 -1.19
C SER A 346 2.10 -4.69 -0.58
N PHE A 347 1.25 -5.23 -1.44
CA PHE A 347 -0.18 -5.43 -1.28
C PHE A 347 -0.60 -6.45 -2.37
N PRO A 348 -1.56 -7.36 -2.16
CA PRO A 348 -2.35 -7.57 -0.95
C PRO A 348 -1.55 -8.21 0.20
N PHE A 349 -0.30 -8.61 -0.03
CA PHE A 349 0.57 -9.20 0.98
C PHE A 349 1.73 -8.28 1.37
N HIS A 350 1.96 -8.17 2.68
CA HIS A 350 2.88 -7.24 3.31
C HIS A 350 4.35 -7.34 2.83
N GLU A 351 5.01 -8.49 2.95
CA GLU A 351 6.44 -8.60 2.62
C GLU A 351 6.66 -8.77 1.11
N HIS A 352 6.25 -9.91 0.54
CA HIS A 352 6.58 -10.25 -0.84
C HIS A 352 5.69 -9.56 -1.90
N GLY A 353 4.51 -9.09 -1.53
CA GLY A 353 3.56 -8.48 -2.47
C GLY A 353 3.03 -9.44 -3.54
N ARG A 354 2.82 -8.84 -4.71
CA ARG A 354 2.09 -9.34 -5.89
C ARG A 354 2.87 -10.33 -6.73
N HIS A 355 2.20 -11.29 -7.35
CA HIS A 355 2.73 -12.06 -8.47
C HIS A 355 2.93 -11.18 -9.74
N TYR A 356 3.72 -11.61 -10.74
CA TYR A 356 3.90 -10.78 -11.96
C TYR A 356 2.70 -10.81 -12.91
N ASP A 357 1.82 -11.79 -12.80
CA ASP A 357 0.57 -11.81 -13.57
C ASP A 357 -0.49 -10.86 -12.97
N GLU A 358 -0.36 -10.48 -11.68
CA GLU A 358 -1.06 -9.34 -11.05
C GLU A 358 -0.51 -8.03 -11.63
N THR A 359 -1.02 -7.71 -12.80
CA THR A 359 -0.60 -6.62 -13.68
C THR A 359 -1.34 -5.33 -13.37
N ALA A 360 -0.89 -4.22 -13.98
CA ALA A 360 -1.48 -2.91 -13.75
C ALA A 360 -1.68 -2.14 -15.06
N GLY A 361 -2.82 -1.49 -15.15
CA GLY A 361 -3.09 -0.44 -16.13
C GLY A 361 -2.66 0.91 -15.61
N TYR A 362 -2.52 1.90 -16.49
CA TYR A 362 -2.20 3.26 -16.07
C TYR A 362 -2.73 4.35 -17.00
N VAL A 363 -2.74 5.58 -16.50
CA VAL A 363 -2.81 6.80 -17.29
C VAL A 363 -1.70 7.76 -16.87
N ILE A 364 -1.43 8.75 -17.72
CA ILE A 364 -0.51 9.85 -17.44
C ILE A 364 -1.34 11.12 -17.30
N VAL A 365 -1.40 11.65 -16.09
CA VAL A 365 -2.10 12.90 -15.77
C VAL A 365 -1.10 14.05 -15.82
N ARG A 366 -1.53 15.22 -16.28
CA ARG A 366 -0.81 16.49 -16.12
C ARG A 366 -1.57 17.37 -15.13
N GLY A 367 -0.90 17.80 -14.07
CA GLY A 367 -1.49 18.68 -13.05
C GLY A 367 -1.53 20.14 -13.51
N ALA A 368 -2.45 20.91 -12.94
CA ALA A 368 -2.51 22.37 -13.15
C ALA A 368 -1.25 23.09 -12.62
N ASP A 369 -0.61 22.53 -11.60
CA ASP A 369 0.73 22.90 -11.08
C ASP A 369 1.89 22.52 -12.03
N ARG A 370 1.58 22.15 -13.28
CA ARG A 370 2.51 21.64 -14.29
C ARG A 370 3.25 20.35 -13.91
N SER A 371 2.77 19.63 -12.89
CA SER A 371 3.24 18.29 -12.51
C SER A 371 2.85 17.22 -13.52
N ALA A 372 3.42 16.03 -13.35
CA ALA A 372 2.97 14.82 -14.03
C ALA A 372 2.84 13.66 -13.05
N THR A 373 1.74 12.91 -13.18
CA THR A 373 1.43 11.74 -12.35
C THR A 373 1.22 10.52 -13.23
N VAL A 374 1.94 9.43 -12.94
CA VAL A 374 1.55 8.09 -13.41
C VAL A 374 0.53 7.54 -12.42
N ALA A 375 -0.74 7.50 -12.83
CA ALA A 375 -1.84 6.96 -12.03
C ALA A 375 -2.14 5.53 -12.49
N VAL A 376 -2.18 4.58 -11.56
CA VAL A 376 -2.07 3.13 -11.82
C VAL A 376 -3.19 2.38 -11.12
N ASP A 377 -3.91 1.51 -11.84
CA ASP A 377 -5.00 0.67 -11.33
C ASP A 377 -4.55 -0.80 -11.22
N MET A 378 -4.82 -1.43 -10.07
CA MET A 378 -4.51 -2.84 -9.80
C MET A 378 -5.64 -3.55 -9.05
N ARG A 379 -5.97 -4.76 -9.53
CA ARG A 379 -7.08 -5.59 -9.05
C ARG A 379 -6.59 -7.00 -8.75
N PHE A 380 -7.14 -7.60 -7.70
CA PHE A 380 -6.65 -8.86 -7.13
C PHE A 380 -7.72 -9.95 -7.09
N GLU A 381 -8.99 -9.62 -7.34
CA GLU A 381 -10.12 -10.54 -7.20
C GLU A 381 -10.07 -11.71 -8.21
N GLN A 382 -9.46 -11.51 -9.38
CA GLN A 382 -9.25 -12.56 -10.39
C GLN A 382 -8.39 -13.71 -9.85
N PHE A 383 -7.53 -13.42 -8.86
CA PHE A 383 -6.57 -14.36 -8.28
C PHE A 383 -7.11 -15.07 -7.02
N MET A 384 -8.42 -14.96 -6.74
CA MET A 384 -9.08 -15.67 -5.63
C MET A 384 -9.39 -17.15 -5.96
N THR A 385 -8.71 -17.77 -6.92
CA THR A 385 -8.93 -19.19 -7.25
C THR A 385 -8.34 -20.11 -6.18
N ALA A 386 -8.84 -21.34 -6.09
CA ALA A 386 -8.30 -22.34 -5.16
C ALA A 386 -6.79 -22.62 -5.39
N ALA A 387 -6.30 -22.51 -6.63
CA ALA A 387 -4.89 -22.70 -6.96
C ALA A 387 -4.00 -21.54 -6.47
N GLU A 388 -4.52 -20.32 -6.47
CA GLU A 388 -3.77 -19.11 -6.08
C GLU A 388 -3.88 -18.81 -4.59
N LEU A 389 -5.00 -19.18 -3.96
CA LEU A 389 -5.13 -19.33 -2.52
C LEU A 389 -4.09 -20.34 -1.98
N ASN A 390 -3.87 -21.46 -2.68
CA ASN A 390 -2.79 -22.40 -2.35
C ASN A 390 -1.36 -21.87 -2.61
N ARG A 391 -1.21 -20.83 -3.47
CA ARG A 391 0.10 -20.23 -3.79
C ARG A 391 0.65 -19.47 -2.59
N TYR A 392 -0.18 -18.61 -1.98
CA TYR A 392 0.15 -17.84 -0.76
C TYR A 392 -1.08 -17.22 -0.03
N GLY A 393 -2.33 -17.52 -0.40
CA GLY A 393 -3.53 -16.83 0.13
C GLY A 393 -3.77 -15.40 -0.41
N ARG A 394 -3.08 -14.99 -1.49
CA ARG A 394 -2.89 -13.58 -1.85
C ARG A 394 -3.88 -13.03 -2.87
N ALA A 395 -5.13 -12.91 -2.48
CA ALA A 395 -6.12 -12.21 -3.29
C ALA A 395 -7.20 -11.55 -2.43
N THR A 396 -7.85 -10.52 -2.97
CA THR A 396 -8.83 -9.71 -2.24
C THR A 396 -9.75 -8.96 -3.20
N ASN A 397 -10.92 -8.56 -2.70
CA ASN A 397 -11.86 -7.68 -3.40
C ASN A 397 -11.49 -6.19 -3.22
N LEU A 398 -10.51 -5.88 -2.36
CA LEU A 398 -9.92 -4.56 -2.23
C LEU A 398 -9.12 -4.18 -3.48
N GLN A 399 -9.16 -2.91 -3.85
CA GLN A 399 -8.49 -2.36 -5.03
C GLN A 399 -7.26 -1.55 -4.59
N LEU A 400 -6.20 -1.52 -5.41
CA LEU A 400 -5.01 -0.71 -5.15
C LEU A 400 -4.80 0.29 -6.28
N ARG A 401 -5.13 1.55 -6.03
CA ARG A 401 -4.72 2.68 -6.87
C ARG A 401 -3.33 3.14 -6.42
N GLN A 402 -2.43 3.47 -7.33
CA GLN A 402 -1.12 4.05 -7.02
C GLN A 402 -0.86 5.31 -7.85
N TYR A 403 -0.18 6.30 -7.28
CA TYR A 403 0.10 7.58 -7.93
C TYR A 403 1.57 7.95 -7.75
N ILE A 404 2.35 7.94 -8.83
CA ILE A 404 3.75 8.37 -8.84
C ILE A 404 3.79 9.77 -9.44
N THR A 405 4.00 10.79 -8.61
CA THR A 405 3.91 12.21 -8.98
C THR A 405 5.26 12.90 -8.86
N LEU A 406 5.72 13.50 -9.96
CA LEU A 406 6.83 14.46 -9.97
C LEU A 406 6.25 15.86 -10.24
N ARG A 407 6.73 16.86 -9.50
CA ARG A 407 6.33 18.27 -9.63
C ARG A 407 7.49 19.10 -10.20
N PRO A 408 7.27 20.25 -10.86
CA PRO A 408 8.33 21.20 -11.17
C PRO A 408 9.02 21.68 -9.88
N GLY A 409 10.21 22.28 -9.98
CA GLY A 409 10.88 22.92 -8.84
C GLY A 409 11.42 21.99 -7.75
N ARG A 410 11.02 20.70 -7.71
CA ARG A 410 11.31 19.83 -6.57
C ARG A 410 12.32 18.71 -6.83
N ALA A 411 13.17 18.45 -5.85
CA ALA A 411 14.12 17.35 -5.80
C ALA A 411 13.57 16.08 -5.14
N SER A 412 12.26 15.98 -4.98
CA SER A 412 11.54 14.84 -4.41
C SER A 412 10.32 14.47 -5.26
N PHE A 413 10.00 13.17 -5.27
CA PHE A 413 8.77 12.66 -5.88
C PHE A 413 7.87 12.02 -4.82
N THR A 414 6.56 12.07 -5.04
CA THR A 414 5.56 11.39 -4.19
C THR A 414 5.17 10.07 -4.84
N TYR A 415 5.22 8.97 -4.08
CA TYR A 415 4.64 7.68 -4.45
C TYR A 415 3.55 7.35 -3.43
N ALA A 416 2.30 7.55 -3.84
CA ALA A 416 1.12 7.29 -3.02
C ALA A 416 0.46 5.96 -3.39
N ALA A 417 -0.19 5.33 -2.41
CA ALA A 417 -1.13 4.24 -2.60
C ALA A 417 -2.47 4.56 -1.91
N ARG A 418 -3.58 4.23 -2.58
CA ARG A 418 -4.95 4.27 -2.07
C ARG A 418 -5.51 2.85 -2.16
N VAL A 419 -5.70 2.20 -1.01
CA VAL A 419 -6.42 0.93 -0.92
C VAL A 419 -7.89 1.26 -0.73
N GLU A 420 -8.74 0.80 -1.66
CA GLU A 420 -10.18 1.06 -1.67
C GLU A 420 -10.95 -0.23 -1.35
N ASN A 421 -11.98 -0.12 -0.51
CA ASN A 421 -12.92 -1.20 -0.23
C ASN A 421 -14.24 -0.99 -0.99
N PRO A 422 -14.44 -1.60 -2.17
CA PRO A 422 -15.69 -1.48 -2.93
C PRO A 422 -16.85 -2.31 -2.36
N THR A 423 -16.65 -3.03 -1.25
CA THR A 423 -17.62 -4.00 -0.73
C THR A 423 -18.52 -3.40 0.37
N PRO A 424 -19.74 -3.95 0.57
CA PRO A 424 -20.66 -3.50 1.61
C PRO A 424 -20.25 -3.90 3.05
N ILE A 425 -19.08 -4.50 3.26
CA ILE A 425 -18.58 -4.91 4.58
C ILE A 425 -17.18 -4.38 4.84
N ARG A 426 -16.77 -4.33 6.12
CA ARG A 426 -15.36 -4.13 6.48
C ARG A 426 -14.51 -5.30 5.96
N LEU A 427 -13.30 -5.01 5.49
CA LEU A 427 -12.34 -6.03 5.05
C LEU A 427 -10.96 -5.77 5.64
N GLY A 428 -10.28 -6.84 6.03
CA GLY A 428 -8.90 -6.79 6.52
C GLY A 428 -7.87 -6.58 5.42
N PHE A 429 -6.80 -5.84 5.73
CA PHE A 429 -5.66 -5.70 4.82
C PHE A 429 -4.33 -5.36 5.50
N LYS A 430 -3.27 -5.55 4.71
CA LYS A 430 -1.91 -5.14 5.01
C LYS A 430 -1.33 -4.39 3.82
N LEU A 431 -0.88 -3.15 4.03
CA LEU A 431 -0.21 -2.32 3.03
C LEU A 431 1.16 -1.89 3.56
N TRP A 432 2.20 -2.18 2.79
CA TRP A 432 3.55 -1.68 3.05
C TRP A 432 4.17 -1.07 1.78
N PHE A 433 4.86 0.05 1.94
CA PHE A 433 5.86 0.56 1.01
C PHE A 433 7.21 -0.09 1.27
N LEU A 434 7.99 -0.31 0.21
CA LEU A 434 9.38 -0.77 0.22
C LEU A 434 10.22 0.13 -0.70
N ALA A 435 11.37 0.59 -0.23
CA ALA A 435 12.47 1.09 -1.06
C ALA A 435 13.79 0.37 -0.73
N ARG A 436 14.65 0.20 -1.75
CA ARG A 436 15.95 -0.48 -1.63
C ARG A 436 17.12 0.42 -1.97
N TYR A 437 18.20 0.25 -1.21
CA TYR A 437 19.40 1.09 -1.24
C TYR A 437 20.65 0.22 -1.27
N ASP A 438 21.78 0.72 -1.77
CA ASP A 438 23.01 -0.08 -1.91
C ASP A 438 23.55 -0.53 -0.54
N ASN A 439 24.02 -1.78 -0.41
CA ASN A 439 24.66 -2.28 0.82
C ASN A 439 26.10 -1.73 0.95
N VAL A 440 26.22 -0.44 1.29
CA VAL A 440 27.51 0.25 1.48
C VAL A 440 27.98 0.07 2.93
N ALA A 441 29.13 -0.60 3.13
CA ALA A 441 29.73 -0.76 4.46
C ALA A 441 29.99 0.59 5.15
N GLY A 442 29.66 0.68 6.44
CA GLY A 442 29.75 1.93 7.21
C GLY A 442 28.55 2.87 7.02
N THR A 443 27.51 2.47 6.28
CA THR A 443 26.21 3.14 6.26
C THR A 443 25.65 3.29 7.67
N MET A 444 25.07 4.46 7.96
CA MET A 444 24.41 4.77 9.23
C MET A 444 22.88 4.74 9.01
N PRO A 445 22.12 3.84 9.68
CA PRO A 445 20.67 3.82 9.58
C PRO A 445 20.03 5.04 10.24
N ILE A 446 18.97 5.58 9.62
CA ILE A 446 18.21 6.74 10.11
C ILE A 446 16.78 6.27 10.42
N LEU A 447 16.46 6.17 11.70
CA LEU A 447 15.12 5.83 12.19
C LEU A 447 14.85 6.65 13.48
N PRO A 448 14.00 7.68 13.42
CA PRO A 448 13.72 8.58 14.55
C PRO A 448 12.67 7.99 15.51
N ALA A 449 13.06 6.91 16.21
CA ALA A 449 12.24 6.23 17.21
C ALA A 449 13.07 5.90 18.46
N ALA A 450 12.46 5.92 19.64
CA ALA A 450 13.12 5.54 20.90
C ALA A 450 13.44 4.05 21.00
N ALA A 451 12.63 3.21 20.37
CA ALA A 451 12.69 1.76 20.50
C ALA A 451 12.36 1.03 19.20
N THR A 452 12.82 -0.21 19.11
CA THR A 452 12.47 -1.15 18.04
C THR A 452 12.17 -2.54 18.59
N THR A 453 11.61 -3.41 17.75
CA THR A 453 11.45 -4.84 18.02
C THR A 453 11.85 -5.66 16.79
N GLY A 454 12.09 -6.96 16.99
CA GLY A 454 12.32 -7.92 15.90
C GLY A 454 11.03 -8.52 15.34
N HIS A 455 11.16 -9.42 14.36
CA HIS A 455 10.05 -10.22 13.83
C HIS A 455 9.26 -10.93 14.94
N GLY A 456 7.93 -10.81 14.92
CA GLY A 456 7.03 -11.40 15.93
C GLY A 456 6.94 -10.61 17.24
N ALA A 457 7.50 -9.40 17.30
CA ALA A 457 7.49 -8.51 18.46
C ALA A 457 7.95 -9.15 19.80
N PRO A 458 9.12 -9.83 19.87
CA PRO A 458 9.52 -10.62 21.05
C PRO A 458 9.93 -9.76 22.25
N SER A 459 10.73 -8.72 22.03
CA SER A 459 11.23 -7.77 23.05
C SER A 459 11.16 -6.33 22.53
N LEU A 460 11.06 -5.36 23.43
CA LEU A 460 11.18 -3.94 23.09
C LEU A 460 12.59 -3.48 23.46
N ASP A 461 13.44 -3.29 22.46
CA ASP A 461 14.84 -2.93 22.65
C ASP A 461 15.04 -1.44 22.30
N PRO A 462 15.85 -0.67 23.04
CA PRO A 462 16.11 0.72 22.70
C PRO A 462 16.82 0.83 21.34
N TRP A 463 16.64 1.95 20.64
CA TRP A 463 17.24 2.17 19.33
C TRP A 463 18.39 3.18 19.41
N PRO A 464 19.57 2.92 18.79
CA PRO A 464 19.93 1.78 17.93
C PRO A 464 20.65 0.63 18.65
N ALA A 465 20.37 0.36 19.94
CA ALA A 465 21.18 -0.54 20.76
C ALA A 465 20.39 -1.73 21.36
N TRP A 466 20.67 -2.95 20.89
CA TRP A 466 20.09 -4.19 21.44
C TRP A 466 21.17 -5.24 21.71
N GLY A 467 20.89 -6.19 22.59
CA GLY A 467 21.87 -7.21 23.01
C GLY A 467 23.12 -6.64 23.71
N GLY A 468 23.09 -5.38 24.16
CA GLY A 468 24.25 -4.67 24.71
C GLY A 468 25.21 -4.06 23.67
N VAL A 469 24.83 -4.03 22.39
CA VAL A 469 25.67 -3.53 21.29
C VAL A 469 24.96 -2.37 20.55
N ASP A 470 25.71 -1.32 20.25
CA ASP A 470 25.29 -0.21 19.37
C ASP A 470 25.38 -0.64 17.90
N HIS A 471 24.25 -0.51 17.18
CA HIS A 471 24.12 -0.83 15.76
C HIS A 471 23.83 0.42 14.90
N GLY A 472 24.10 1.63 15.41
CA GLY A 472 23.97 2.90 14.68
C GLY A 472 24.88 3.04 13.45
N THR A 473 25.80 2.09 13.22
CA THR A 473 26.57 1.92 11.99
C THR A 473 26.53 0.46 11.52
N THR A 474 26.42 0.24 10.21
CA THR A 474 26.39 -1.09 9.58
C THR A 474 27.79 -1.74 9.55
N GLY A 475 27.84 -3.04 9.83
CA GLY A 475 29.10 -3.81 9.94
C GLY A 475 28.95 -5.27 9.53
N ASP A 476 29.50 -6.19 10.34
CA ASP A 476 29.26 -7.65 10.20
C ASP A 476 28.06 -8.13 11.04
N TRP A 477 26.95 -7.40 10.98
CA TRP A 477 25.68 -7.78 11.61
C TRP A 477 24.54 -7.78 10.58
N ALA A 478 23.45 -8.48 10.88
CA ALA A 478 22.24 -8.50 10.07
C ALA A 478 21.02 -8.66 10.98
N ASP A 479 19.99 -7.82 10.80
CA ASP A 479 18.72 -7.92 11.51
C ASP A 479 17.59 -7.23 10.74
N SER A 480 16.36 -7.46 11.17
CA SER A 480 15.13 -6.83 10.70
C SER A 480 14.45 -6.14 11.88
N ARG A 481 14.59 -4.81 11.96
CA ARG A 481 14.14 -4.00 13.10
C ARG A 481 12.91 -3.18 12.70
N PHE A 482 11.83 -3.32 13.47
CA PHE A 482 10.60 -2.55 13.36
C PHE A 482 10.57 -1.46 14.43
N ALA A 483 10.25 -0.22 14.08
CA ALA A 483 9.97 0.83 15.06
C ALA A 483 8.68 0.53 15.82
N VAL A 484 8.64 0.93 17.09
CA VAL A 484 7.40 1.05 17.87
C VAL A 484 7.29 2.52 18.29
N GLY A 485 6.08 3.09 18.26
CA GLY A 485 5.86 4.47 18.72
C GLY A 485 6.62 5.56 17.96
N ILE A 486 6.84 5.39 16.66
CA ILE A 486 7.47 6.42 15.81
C ILE A 486 6.65 7.73 15.83
N GLN A 487 7.31 8.84 16.18
CA GLN A 487 6.70 10.18 16.30
C GLN A 487 7.06 11.10 15.11
N HIS A 488 7.96 10.66 14.22
CA HIS A 488 8.58 11.47 13.19
C HIS A 488 8.51 10.76 11.83
N ASP A 489 8.11 11.51 10.81
CA ASP A 489 7.72 10.93 9.52
C ASP A 489 8.92 10.45 8.66
N PHE A 490 10.12 10.95 8.92
CA PHE A 490 11.31 10.70 8.11
C PHE A 490 12.07 9.40 8.47
N GLY A 491 12.89 8.91 7.55
CA GLY A 491 13.79 7.78 7.81
C GLY A 491 14.55 7.35 6.55
N GLY A 492 15.54 6.49 6.72
CA GLY A 492 16.34 5.96 5.62
C GLY A 492 17.75 5.58 6.02
N PHE A 493 18.73 5.95 5.19
CA PHE A 493 20.14 5.62 5.37
C PHE A 493 21.03 6.81 5.02
N TYR A 494 22.14 6.99 5.74
CA TYR A 494 23.24 7.86 5.34
C TYR A 494 24.45 7.02 4.93
N HIS A 495 25.02 7.28 3.76
CA HIS A 495 26.21 6.62 3.24
C HIS A 495 27.43 7.56 3.42
N PRO A 496 28.27 7.41 4.47
CA PRO A 496 29.32 8.39 4.77
C PRO A 496 30.40 8.49 3.70
N LYS A 497 30.67 7.39 3.00
CA LYS A 497 31.64 7.31 1.91
C LYS A 497 31.26 8.21 0.71
N ASP A 498 29.97 8.33 0.44
CA ASP A 498 29.43 9.12 -0.67
C ASP A 498 28.96 10.52 -0.23
N GLY A 499 28.78 10.74 1.08
CA GLY A 499 28.24 11.99 1.63
C GLY A 499 26.76 12.21 1.30
N VAL A 500 25.98 11.13 1.16
CA VAL A 500 24.58 11.14 0.71
C VAL A 500 23.65 10.53 1.75
N ASN A 501 22.57 11.22 2.08
CA ASN A 501 21.40 10.59 2.71
C ASN A 501 20.44 10.09 1.63
N HIS A 502 19.96 8.87 1.75
CA HIS A 502 18.82 8.32 1.04
C HIS A 502 17.63 8.33 2.00
N LEU A 503 16.61 9.15 1.73
CA LEU A 503 15.54 9.45 2.67
C LEU A 503 14.16 9.25 2.08
N LEU A 504 13.23 8.85 2.96
CA LEU A 504 11.81 8.91 2.72
C LEU A 504 11.08 9.62 3.86
N LEU A 505 9.90 10.14 3.55
CA LEU A 505 8.92 10.68 4.51
C LEU A 505 7.62 9.90 4.32
N ALA A 506 6.95 9.51 5.39
CA ALA A 506 5.57 9.03 5.37
C ALA A 506 4.93 9.34 6.72
N SER A 507 3.69 9.87 6.72
CA SER A 507 3.06 10.29 7.99
C SER A 507 2.85 9.11 8.92
N HIS A 508 3.41 9.17 10.13
CA HIS A 508 3.24 8.13 11.15
C HIS A 508 1.76 7.89 11.53
N THR A 509 0.88 8.86 11.25
CA THR A 509 -0.57 8.75 11.45
C THR A 509 -1.26 7.80 10.46
N ALA A 510 -0.72 7.64 9.24
CA ALA A 510 -1.21 6.73 8.20
C ALA A 510 -0.29 5.51 8.02
N ALA A 511 1.00 5.67 8.33
CA ALA A 511 2.05 4.66 8.24
C ALA A 511 2.78 4.49 9.60
N PRO A 512 2.10 4.02 10.67
CA PRO A 512 2.72 3.83 11.99
C PRO A 512 3.81 2.75 12.00
N GLY A 513 3.86 1.87 10.99
CA GLY A 513 4.94 0.92 10.79
C GLY A 513 6.13 1.54 10.06
N ALA A 514 7.32 1.32 10.61
CA ALA A 514 8.58 1.57 9.93
C ALA A 514 9.52 0.39 10.18
N LYS A 515 10.06 -0.23 9.12
CA LYS A 515 11.01 -1.34 9.22
C LYS A 515 12.32 -1.00 8.50
N LEU A 516 13.44 -1.38 9.09
CA LEU A 516 14.73 -1.48 8.43
C LEU A 516 15.13 -2.94 8.29
N VAL A 517 15.62 -3.33 7.12
CA VAL A 517 16.26 -4.64 6.90
C VAL A 517 17.70 -4.40 6.49
N ILE A 518 18.61 -4.92 7.31
CA ILE A 518 20.06 -4.75 7.17
C ILE A 518 20.69 -6.14 7.10
N TYR A 519 21.51 -6.36 6.08
CA TYR A 519 22.32 -7.57 5.94
C TYR A 519 23.80 -7.23 6.15
N LYS A 520 24.60 -8.22 6.56
CA LYS A 520 26.05 -8.09 6.74
C LYS A 520 26.66 -7.42 5.52
N SER A 521 27.45 -6.37 5.74
CA SER A 521 28.06 -5.60 4.65
C SER A 521 29.13 -6.40 3.88
N GLY A 522 29.40 -6.01 2.63
CA GLY A 522 30.43 -6.62 1.79
C GLY A 522 30.22 -6.37 0.29
N PRO A 523 31.27 -6.47 -0.55
CA PRO A 523 31.27 -6.00 -1.95
C PRO A 523 30.30 -6.73 -2.90
N GLU A 524 29.75 -7.88 -2.49
CA GLU A 524 28.78 -8.68 -3.28
C GLU A 524 27.37 -8.69 -2.67
N ARG A 525 27.14 -7.99 -1.53
CA ARG A 525 26.03 -8.29 -0.61
C ARG A 525 24.74 -7.47 -0.82
N GLY A 526 24.37 -7.25 -2.08
CA GLY A 526 23.01 -6.78 -2.45
C GLY A 526 22.66 -5.38 -1.91
N TYR A 527 21.57 -5.29 -1.15
CA TYR A 527 20.86 -4.06 -0.81
C TYR A 527 20.46 -4.00 0.66
N TYR A 528 20.21 -2.80 1.19
CA TYR A 528 19.38 -2.59 2.39
C TYR A 528 17.94 -2.28 2.00
N GLU A 529 16.99 -2.44 2.94
CA GLU A 529 15.59 -2.10 2.74
C GLU A 529 15.07 -1.12 3.80
N VAL A 530 14.26 -0.16 3.36
CA VAL A 530 13.44 0.69 4.24
C VAL A 530 11.97 0.45 3.87
N TRP A 531 11.14 0.30 4.90
CA TRP A 531 9.71 0.07 4.74
C TRP A 531 8.88 1.08 5.54
N ARG A 532 7.64 1.32 5.07
CA ARG A 532 6.58 2.07 5.77
C ARG A 532 5.26 1.32 5.66
N GLY A 533 4.44 1.24 6.71
CA GLY A 533 3.30 0.32 6.75
C GLY A 533 2.12 0.82 7.59
N ASN A 534 0.90 0.40 7.23
CA ASN A 534 -0.34 0.79 7.94
C ASN A 534 -0.53 0.07 9.31
N HIS A 535 0.49 -0.66 9.75
CA HIS A 535 0.58 -1.45 10.99
C HIS A 535 2.05 -1.60 11.38
N GLU A 536 2.35 -1.78 12.67
CA GLU A 536 3.70 -1.61 13.21
C GLU A 536 4.69 -2.72 12.84
N VAL A 537 4.25 -3.99 12.81
CA VAL A 537 5.09 -5.16 12.50
C VAL A 537 4.48 -6.03 11.40
N PHE A 538 5.26 -6.88 10.74
CA PHE A 538 4.75 -7.76 9.68
C PHE A 538 3.78 -8.83 10.21
N GLU A 539 4.03 -9.35 11.41
CA GLU A 539 3.34 -10.52 11.98
C GLU A 539 1.99 -10.21 12.62
N GLU A 540 1.67 -8.93 12.88
CA GLU A 540 0.37 -8.59 13.47
C GLU A 540 -0.80 -8.86 12.50
N THR A 541 -2.04 -8.88 12.99
CA THR A 541 -3.23 -9.23 12.18
C THR A 541 -3.43 -8.44 10.88
N GLY A 542 -2.80 -7.28 10.73
CA GLY A 542 -3.22 -6.26 9.78
C GLY A 542 -4.39 -5.46 10.36
N ARG A 543 -4.96 -4.56 9.56
CA ARG A 543 -5.98 -3.60 9.97
C ARG A 543 -7.25 -3.71 9.13
N LEU A 544 -8.37 -3.33 9.72
CA LEU A 544 -9.69 -3.32 9.10
C LEU A 544 -9.91 -2.00 8.33
N LEU A 545 -10.37 -2.12 7.09
CA LEU A 545 -10.87 -1.01 6.27
C LEU A 545 -12.41 -1.06 6.25
N PRO A 546 -13.12 -0.05 6.77
CA PRO A 546 -14.59 -0.01 6.74
C PRO A 546 -15.19 -0.15 5.33
N ALA A 547 -16.47 -0.52 5.27
CA ALA A 547 -17.22 -0.66 4.03
C ALA A 547 -17.20 0.65 3.22
N LEU A 548 -16.98 0.56 1.90
CA LEU A 548 -17.06 1.68 0.95
C LEU A 548 -16.11 2.86 1.24
N CYS A 549 -15.11 2.63 2.09
CA CYS A 549 -14.05 3.57 2.47
C CYS A 549 -12.71 3.20 1.80
N SER A 550 -11.73 4.10 1.90
CA SER A 550 -10.36 3.88 1.44
C SER A 550 -9.33 4.32 2.48
N HIS A 551 -8.14 3.73 2.46
CA HIS A 551 -6.98 4.20 3.23
C HIS A 551 -5.90 4.65 2.25
N ARG A 552 -5.26 5.79 2.54
CA ARG A 552 -4.22 6.37 1.69
C ARG A 552 -2.90 6.52 2.45
N MET A 553 -1.81 6.08 1.82
CA MET A 553 -0.45 6.22 2.31
C MET A 553 0.39 6.90 1.25
N ASP A 554 0.89 8.10 1.56
CA ASP A 554 1.80 8.86 0.70
C ASP A 554 3.22 8.73 1.24
N VAL A 555 4.15 8.32 0.36
CA VAL A 555 5.58 8.29 0.66
C VAL A 555 6.29 9.27 -0.25
N GLU A 556 7.03 10.21 0.33
CA GLU A 556 7.91 11.11 -0.41
C GLU A 556 9.34 10.55 -0.40
N CYS A 557 10.02 10.52 -1.55
CA CYS A 557 11.36 9.96 -1.69
C CYS A 557 12.33 10.96 -2.31
N PHE A 558 13.54 11.05 -1.75
CA PHE A 558 14.62 11.92 -2.23
C PHE A 558 16.01 11.46 -1.73
N VAL A 559 17.06 12.11 -2.25
CA VAL A 559 18.41 12.04 -1.68
C VAL A 559 18.88 13.44 -1.28
N ALA A 560 19.56 13.54 -0.13
CA ALA A 560 20.14 14.78 0.40
C ALA A 560 21.68 14.64 0.50
N PRO A 561 22.43 14.95 -0.57
CA PRO A 561 23.90 15.01 -0.56
C PRO A 561 24.45 16.23 0.21
N ARG A 562 25.72 16.14 0.59
CA ARG A 562 26.59 17.23 1.11
C ARG A 562 26.25 17.81 2.51
N ILE A 563 25.16 17.41 3.16
CA ILE A 563 24.83 17.88 4.52
C ILE A 563 25.42 17.02 5.67
N GLY A 564 26.04 15.88 5.36
CA GLY A 564 26.37 14.85 6.36
C GLY A 564 25.15 13.99 6.71
N LYS A 565 25.18 13.23 7.82
CA LYS A 565 23.99 12.49 8.29
C LYS A 565 22.89 13.49 8.66
N ALA A 566 21.68 13.30 8.16
CA ALA A 566 20.54 14.11 8.55
C ALA A 566 20.06 13.76 9.97
N ASP A 567 19.78 14.78 10.77
CA ASP A 567 19.21 14.69 12.11
C ASP A 567 17.69 14.95 12.10
N TYR A 568 17.17 15.57 11.04
CA TYR A 568 15.74 15.83 10.81
C TYR A 568 15.43 15.94 9.30
N ALA A 569 14.20 15.60 8.89
CA ALA A 569 13.69 15.97 7.58
C ALA A 569 12.15 16.10 7.54
N ASN A 570 11.65 16.96 6.65
CA ASN A 570 10.23 17.11 6.31
C ASN A 570 10.05 17.44 4.81
N GLN A 571 8.81 17.72 4.37
CA GLN A 571 8.47 18.00 2.96
C GLN A 571 9.11 19.29 2.37
N HIS A 572 9.80 20.09 3.19
CA HIS A 572 10.51 21.28 2.75
C HIS A 572 12.03 21.07 2.69
N ALA A 573 12.63 20.36 3.65
CA ALA A 573 14.07 20.15 3.72
C ALA A 573 14.51 18.95 4.59
N ALA A 574 15.76 18.52 4.38
CA ALA A 574 16.53 17.71 5.33
C ALA A 574 17.65 18.54 5.96
N MET A 575 17.93 18.31 7.24
CA MET A 575 18.87 19.11 8.04
C MET A 575 19.81 18.25 8.88
N ARG A 576 21.04 18.76 9.07
CA ARG A 576 21.96 18.36 10.13
C ARG A 576 22.23 19.56 11.03
N VAL A 577 22.27 19.35 12.34
CA VAL A 577 22.57 20.40 13.33
C VAL A 577 23.65 19.88 14.27
N ASP A 578 24.90 20.18 13.94
CA ASP A 578 26.06 19.70 14.69
C ASP A 578 26.43 20.70 15.79
N LEU A 579 26.31 20.25 17.05
CA LEU A 579 26.56 21.02 18.28
C LEU A 579 27.85 20.57 18.98
N SER A 580 28.74 19.83 18.29
CA SER A 580 29.97 19.28 18.90
C SER A 580 31.04 20.33 19.20
N ALA A 581 30.95 21.52 18.60
CA ALA A 581 31.84 22.64 18.83
C ALA A 581 31.26 23.59 19.89
N PRO A 582 31.93 23.82 21.04
CA PRO A 582 31.43 24.73 22.07
C PRO A 582 31.10 26.13 21.55
N GLY A 583 29.92 26.65 21.90
CA GLY A 583 29.45 27.96 21.46
C GLY A 583 29.11 28.06 19.97
N THR A 584 29.02 26.95 19.23
CA THR A 584 28.76 26.94 17.78
C THR A 584 27.80 25.83 17.37
N ALA A 585 26.72 26.20 16.66
CA ALA A 585 25.87 25.27 15.92
C ALA A 585 26.23 25.33 14.43
N ARG A 586 26.76 24.23 13.88
CA ARG A 586 26.94 24.06 12.44
C ARG A 586 25.65 23.50 11.84
N VAL A 587 24.91 24.34 11.13
CA VAL A 587 23.67 23.94 10.45
C VAL A 587 23.95 23.67 8.98
N ALA A 588 23.58 22.48 8.52
CA ALA A 588 23.60 22.11 7.11
C ALA A 588 22.18 21.75 6.63
N LEU A 589 21.80 22.26 5.46
CA LEU A 589 20.42 22.28 4.97
C LEU A 589 20.37 21.87 3.49
N PHE A 590 19.65 20.78 3.21
CA PHE A 590 19.29 20.35 1.86
C PHE A 590 17.81 20.64 1.65
N PRO A 591 17.44 21.69 0.90
CA PRO A 591 16.04 21.99 0.64
C PRO A 591 15.52 21.11 -0.52
N LEU A 592 14.24 20.75 -0.47
CA LEU A 592 13.58 19.96 -1.52
C LEU A 592 13.13 20.80 -2.72
N HIS A 593 13.26 22.13 -2.64
CA HIS A 593 12.90 23.13 -3.65
C HIS A 593 13.78 24.39 -3.46
N PRO A 594 13.86 25.32 -4.43
CA PRO A 594 14.57 26.59 -4.24
C PRO A 594 14.01 27.42 -3.08
N LEU A 595 14.91 27.92 -2.23
CA LEU A 595 14.65 28.81 -1.10
C LEU A 595 15.31 30.16 -1.34
N ALA A 596 14.63 31.04 -2.09
CA ALA A 596 15.08 32.40 -2.32
C ALA A 596 14.68 33.31 -1.16
N GLY A 597 15.66 33.91 -0.47
CA GLY A 597 15.41 34.88 0.62
C GLY A 597 14.80 34.29 1.89
N ALA A 598 14.96 32.97 2.11
CA ALA A 598 14.53 32.31 3.34
C ALA A 598 15.37 32.78 4.54
N LYS A 599 14.85 32.57 5.75
CA LYS A 599 15.47 33.00 7.02
C LYS A 599 15.63 31.81 7.96
N LEU A 600 16.85 31.59 8.41
CA LEU A 600 17.21 30.58 9.40
C LEU A 600 17.46 31.25 10.76
N HIS A 601 16.70 30.83 11.77
CA HIS A 601 16.92 31.19 13.17
C HIS A 601 17.45 29.96 13.92
N VAL A 602 18.38 30.16 14.84
CA VAL A 602 18.93 29.12 15.72
C VAL A 602 18.89 29.67 17.14
N GLY A 603 17.97 29.16 17.95
CA GLY A 603 17.75 29.70 19.29
C GLY A 603 17.33 31.16 19.26
N ASP A 604 17.83 31.96 20.20
CA ASP A 604 17.59 33.41 20.29
C ASP A 604 18.54 34.26 19.41
N LYS A 605 19.28 33.63 18.49
CA LYS A 605 20.28 34.31 17.66
C LYS A 605 19.66 35.03 16.45
N PRO A 606 20.30 36.12 15.94
CA PRO A 606 19.80 36.84 14.76
C PRO A 606 19.60 35.96 13.53
N ALA A 607 18.57 36.28 12.73
CA ALA A 607 18.23 35.54 11.53
C ALA A 607 19.34 35.57 10.48
N VAL A 608 19.72 34.39 9.98
CA VAL A 608 20.66 34.22 8.88
C VAL A 608 19.89 34.08 7.56
N ALA A 609 20.29 34.80 6.53
CA ALA A 609 19.69 34.68 5.20
C ALA A 609 20.13 33.37 4.52
N VAL A 610 19.16 32.64 3.97
CA VAL A 610 19.37 31.38 3.25
C VAL A 610 18.97 31.58 1.79
N ASP A 611 19.94 31.37 0.89
CA ASP A 611 19.74 31.27 -0.56
C ASP A 611 20.18 29.88 -1.03
N ALA A 612 19.29 28.90 -0.85
CA ALA A 612 19.59 27.47 -1.01
C ALA A 612 18.74 26.83 -2.12
N ALA A 613 19.27 25.79 -2.75
CA ALA A 613 18.54 24.97 -3.72
C ALA A 613 19.04 23.51 -3.63
N PRO A 614 18.34 22.52 -4.20
CA PRO A 614 18.82 21.13 -4.17
C PRO A 614 20.23 20.95 -4.77
N ASP A 615 20.56 21.69 -5.82
CA ASP A 615 21.89 21.74 -6.44
C ASP A 615 22.90 22.59 -5.66
N ARG A 616 22.43 23.51 -4.80
CA ARG A 616 23.22 24.35 -3.87
C ARG A 616 22.72 24.25 -2.41
N PRO A 617 23.01 23.15 -1.68
CA PRO A 617 22.71 23.03 -0.26
C PRO A 617 23.45 24.11 0.55
N PHE A 618 22.83 24.54 1.64
CA PHE A 618 23.38 25.55 2.54
C PHE A 618 24.14 24.89 3.69
N MET A 619 25.23 25.52 4.15
CA MET A 619 25.95 25.13 5.36
C MET A 619 26.60 26.36 5.98
N GLN A 620 26.37 26.58 7.28
CA GLN A 620 26.97 27.71 8.01
C GLN A 620 27.17 27.39 9.50
N ASP A 621 28.23 27.95 10.06
CA ASP A 621 28.50 27.97 11.50
C ASP A 621 27.85 29.20 12.13
N ILE A 622 27.03 28.99 13.16
CA ILE A 622 26.23 30.02 13.83
C ILE A 622 26.58 29.97 15.33
N ALA A 623 26.97 31.10 15.91
CA ALA A 623 27.34 31.16 17.33
C ALA A 623 26.13 30.81 18.22
N CYS A 624 26.21 29.71 18.96
CA CYS A 624 25.11 29.09 19.69
C CYS A 624 25.60 28.44 20.99
N ASP A 625 25.19 29.02 22.13
CA ASP A 625 25.56 28.59 23.48
C ASP A 625 24.47 27.73 24.13
N GLU A 626 23.29 27.69 23.52
CA GLU A 626 22.18 26.82 23.92
C GLU A 626 22.55 25.35 23.67
N ALA A 627 22.49 24.52 24.71
CA ALA A 627 22.72 23.08 24.60
C ALA A 627 21.62 22.36 23.78
N ARG A 628 20.45 22.99 23.60
CA ARG A 628 19.32 22.45 22.84
C ARG A 628 18.55 23.53 22.06
N PRO A 629 19.14 24.11 21.00
CA PRO A 629 18.55 25.24 20.29
C PRO A 629 17.30 24.83 19.51
N ARG A 630 16.33 25.75 19.45
CA ARG A 630 15.17 25.65 18.54
C ARG A 630 15.54 26.26 17.19
N VAL A 631 15.58 25.44 16.15
CA VAL A 631 15.96 25.85 14.80
C VAL A 631 14.70 26.05 13.96
N ARG A 632 14.55 27.25 13.39
CA ARG A 632 13.40 27.63 12.55
C ARG A 632 13.88 28.08 11.18
N LEU A 633 13.32 27.49 10.14
CA LEU A 633 13.48 27.91 8.75
C LEU A 633 12.15 28.50 8.27
N LEU A 634 12.16 29.76 7.85
CA LEU A 634 11.01 30.46 7.32
C LEU A 634 11.26 30.86 5.87
N ALA A 635 10.23 30.81 5.03
CA ALA A 635 10.25 31.39 3.70
C ALA A 635 10.29 32.94 3.77
N ALA A 636 10.51 33.59 2.62
CA ALA A 636 10.66 35.05 2.54
C ALA A 636 9.40 35.83 3.00
N ASP A 637 8.23 35.22 2.88
CA ASP A 637 6.92 35.71 3.32
C ASP A 637 6.64 35.50 4.82
N GLY A 638 7.50 34.73 5.52
CA GLY A 638 7.31 34.34 6.91
C GLY A 638 6.64 32.97 7.12
N THR A 639 6.29 32.24 6.06
CA THR A 639 5.75 30.88 6.17
C THR A 639 6.78 29.94 6.81
N VAL A 640 6.41 29.25 7.88
CA VAL A 640 7.31 28.31 8.59
C VAL A 640 7.46 27.02 7.78
N LEU A 641 8.70 26.72 7.39
CA LEU A 641 9.08 25.53 6.60
C LEU A 641 9.68 24.42 7.48
N VAL A 642 10.41 24.80 8.53
CA VAL A 642 10.90 23.90 9.59
C VAL A 642 10.79 24.65 10.91
N ASP A 643 10.34 23.97 11.97
CA ASP A 643 10.46 24.43 13.35
C ASP A 643 10.71 23.21 14.23
N GLN A 644 11.94 23.03 14.68
CA GLN A 644 12.37 21.81 15.40
C GLN A 644 13.46 22.14 16.42
N GLN A 645 13.35 21.56 17.62
CA GLN A 645 14.43 21.61 18.62
C GLN A 645 15.42 20.47 18.39
N PHE A 646 16.72 20.78 18.51
CA PHE A 646 17.83 19.84 18.37
C PHE A 646 18.59 19.69 19.70
N PRO A 647 19.23 18.54 20.00
CA PRO A 647 19.05 17.26 19.33
C PRO A 647 17.59 16.77 19.37
N LEU A 648 17.21 15.97 18.36
CA LEU A 648 15.83 15.53 18.14
C LEU A 648 15.37 14.61 19.29
N GLU A 649 14.25 14.95 19.92
CA GLU A 649 13.57 14.04 20.86
C GLU A 649 12.77 12.97 20.10
N VAL A 650 13.03 11.71 20.41
CA VAL A 650 12.30 10.55 19.86
C VAL A 650 11.28 9.93 20.82
N GLY A 651 11.01 10.60 21.95
CA GLY A 651 10.10 10.17 23.00
C GLY A 651 10.69 9.13 23.99
N PRO A 652 9.89 8.70 24.98
CA PRO A 652 10.25 7.61 25.91
C PRO A 652 10.04 6.23 25.28
N MET A 653 10.45 5.16 25.99
CA MET A 653 10.18 3.77 25.58
C MET A 653 8.65 3.50 25.48
N PRO A 654 8.10 3.12 24.32
CA PRO A 654 6.67 3.04 24.06
C PRO A 654 6.03 1.72 24.55
N GLN A 655 6.14 1.46 25.86
CA GLN A 655 5.79 0.17 26.46
C GLN A 655 4.34 -0.26 26.24
N GLU A 656 3.37 0.65 26.38
CA GLU A 656 1.94 0.34 26.14
C GLU A 656 1.66 -0.02 24.68
N GLN A 657 2.27 0.71 23.73
CA GLN A 657 2.06 0.40 22.32
C GLN A 657 2.68 -0.94 21.96
N PHE A 658 3.84 -1.27 22.52
CA PHE A 658 4.45 -2.59 22.36
C PHE A 658 3.56 -3.72 22.89
N GLN A 659 2.89 -3.54 24.04
CA GLN A 659 1.90 -4.50 24.54
C GLN A 659 0.76 -4.69 23.53
N ARG A 660 0.17 -3.60 23.01
CA ARG A 660 -0.89 -3.65 21.98
C ARG A 660 -0.42 -4.30 20.67
N VAL A 661 0.85 -4.10 20.27
CA VAL A 661 1.47 -4.81 19.13
C VAL A 661 1.55 -6.31 19.42
N GLN A 662 2.04 -6.71 20.60
CA GLN A 662 2.11 -8.13 20.98
C GLN A 662 0.73 -8.80 21.02
N GLU A 663 -0.33 -8.09 21.44
CA GLU A 663 -1.71 -8.58 21.39
C GLU A 663 -2.18 -8.80 19.95
N ARG A 664 -1.86 -7.89 19.01
CA ARG A 664 -2.17 -8.06 17.57
C ARG A 664 -1.33 -9.15 16.89
N VAL A 665 -0.11 -9.44 17.35
CA VAL A 665 0.68 -10.58 16.87
C VAL A 665 0.11 -11.91 17.41
N LYS A 666 -0.23 -11.97 18.70
CA LYS A 666 -0.72 -13.20 19.35
C LYS A 666 -2.21 -13.50 19.05
N GLY A 667 -2.98 -12.50 18.61
CA GLY A 667 -4.43 -12.61 18.40
C GLY A 667 -5.24 -12.67 19.70
N THR A 668 -4.70 -12.15 20.81
CA THR A 668 -5.17 -12.41 22.18
C THR A 668 -6.04 -11.29 22.79
N PHE A 669 -6.72 -10.48 21.97
CA PHE A 669 -7.73 -9.56 22.49
C PHE A 669 -8.89 -10.29 23.18
N ALA A 670 -9.63 -9.57 24.03
CA ALA A 670 -11.03 -9.92 24.27
C ALA A 670 -11.75 -10.02 22.90
N GLY A 671 -12.52 -11.08 22.65
CA GLY A 671 -13.07 -11.38 21.32
C GLY A 671 -12.03 -11.67 20.23
N GLY A 672 -10.74 -11.75 20.54
CA GLY A 672 -9.64 -11.61 19.58
C GLY A 672 -9.61 -12.61 18.43
N ARG A 673 -10.07 -13.85 18.65
CA ARG A 673 -10.20 -14.84 17.57
C ARG A 673 -11.29 -14.49 16.55
N GLY A 674 -12.31 -13.71 16.94
CA GLY A 674 -13.37 -13.14 16.10
C GLY A 674 -12.90 -11.97 15.24
N LEU A 675 -11.81 -11.30 15.62
CA LEU A 675 -11.26 -10.15 14.89
C LEU A 675 -9.98 -10.48 14.10
N PHE A 676 -9.16 -11.40 14.61
CA PHE A 676 -7.91 -11.85 13.97
C PHE A 676 -8.09 -12.28 12.51
N ALA A 677 -9.17 -13.02 12.22
CA ALA A 677 -9.52 -13.48 10.87
C ALA A 677 -10.68 -12.70 10.22
N GLU A 678 -10.92 -11.46 10.67
CA GLU A 678 -11.53 -10.41 9.84
C GLU A 678 -10.45 -9.47 9.28
N ALA A 679 -9.44 -9.14 10.11
CA ALA A 679 -8.29 -8.33 9.71
C ALA A 679 -7.32 -9.07 8.76
N MET A 680 -7.35 -10.41 8.79
CA MET A 680 -6.72 -11.25 7.76
C MET A 680 -7.66 -11.43 6.56
N PRO A 681 -7.28 -11.05 5.33
CA PRO A 681 -7.72 -11.83 4.16
C PRO A 681 -7.22 -13.28 4.33
N LEU A 682 -7.98 -14.24 3.79
CA LEU A 682 -7.83 -15.68 4.07
C LEU A 682 -6.37 -16.17 4.03
N PRO A 683 -5.93 -16.94 5.03
CA PRO A 683 -4.84 -16.48 5.88
C PRO A 683 -3.45 -16.44 5.22
N THR A 684 -2.75 -15.35 5.57
CA THR A 684 -1.37 -14.99 5.23
C THR A 684 -0.36 -16.15 5.44
N GLU A 685 -0.61 -17.02 6.41
CA GLU A 685 0.15 -18.25 6.68
C GLU A 685 -0.79 -19.41 7.04
N HIS A 686 -0.31 -20.66 6.95
CA HIS A 686 -1.07 -21.90 7.19
C HIS A 686 -2.20 -22.22 6.18
N TRP A 687 -1.83 -22.45 4.92
CA TRP A 687 -2.64 -23.16 3.90
C TRP A 687 -3.26 -24.48 4.41
N LEU A 688 -2.56 -25.21 5.28
CA LEU A 688 -3.04 -26.43 5.97
C LEU A 688 -4.30 -26.21 6.83
N THR A 689 -4.64 -24.99 7.20
CA THR A 689 -5.76 -24.72 8.12
C THR A 689 -7.03 -24.22 7.45
N LEU A 690 -7.10 -23.92 6.14
CA LEU A 690 -8.34 -23.43 5.52
C LEU A 690 -9.55 -24.39 5.68
N PRO A 691 -9.43 -25.71 5.47
CA PRO A 691 -10.51 -26.66 5.74
C PRO A 691 -10.86 -26.76 7.24
N ARG A 692 -9.85 -26.64 8.11
CA ARG A 692 -10.01 -26.63 9.57
C ARG A 692 -10.75 -25.37 10.04
N TYR A 693 -10.41 -24.20 9.50
CA TYR A 693 -11.02 -22.91 9.81
C TYR A 693 -12.48 -22.88 9.34
N ARG A 694 -12.77 -23.37 8.13
CA ARG A 694 -14.16 -23.60 7.69
C ARG A 694 -14.91 -24.51 8.68
N LYS A 695 -14.31 -25.62 9.10
CA LYS A 695 -14.92 -26.54 10.08
C LYS A 695 -15.14 -25.88 11.45
N GLU A 696 -14.21 -25.06 11.92
CA GLU A 696 -14.32 -24.31 13.18
C GLU A 696 -15.46 -23.27 13.09
N LEU A 697 -15.57 -22.52 11.99
CA LEU A 697 -16.70 -21.59 11.77
C LEU A 697 -18.06 -22.29 11.67
N LEU A 698 -18.13 -23.44 10.99
CA LEU A 698 -19.37 -24.23 10.93
C LEU A 698 -19.75 -24.78 12.31
N ALA A 699 -18.79 -25.26 13.09
CA ALA A 699 -19.04 -25.68 14.47
C ALA A 699 -19.51 -24.51 15.36
N THR A 700 -18.93 -23.33 15.23
CA THR A 700 -19.41 -22.11 15.93
C THR A 700 -20.83 -21.73 15.48
N ALA A 701 -21.12 -21.76 14.18
CA ALA A 701 -22.47 -21.52 13.64
C ALA A 701 -23.51 -22.53 14.17
N GLU A 702 -23.11 -23.80 14.38
CA GLU A 702 -23.96 -24.85 14.96
C GLU A 702 -24.15 -24.68 16.48
N GLN A 703 -23.12 -24.28 17.22
CA GLN A 703 -23.08 -24.37 18.69
C GLN A 703 -23.33 -23.05 19.41
N SER A 704 -22.98 -21.92 18.82
CA SER A 704 -23.11 -20.62 19.47
C SER A 704 -24.56 -20.12 19.50
N ASN A 705 -24.84 -19.35 20.55
CA ASN A 705 -26.05 -18.55 20.75
C ASN A 705 -25.70 -17.13 21.21
N ASP A 706 -24.44 -16.70 21.07
CA ASP A 706 -24.02 -15.32 21.31
C ASP A 706 -24.18 -14.48 20.03
N LEU A 707 -24.79 -13.30 20.15
CA LEU A 707 -25.12 -12.47 18.99
C LEU A 707 -23.88 -11.88 18.29
N ALA A 708 -22.80 -11.60 19.03
CA ALA A 708 -21.56 -11.10 18.43
C ALA A 708 -20.79 -12.23 17.73
N GLU A 709 -20.64 -13.39 18.39
CA GLU A 709 -19.96 -14.55 17.80
C GLU A 709 -20.70 -15.09 16.56
N LEU A 710 -22.04 -15.11 16.57
CA LEU A 710 -22.85 -15.44 15.39
C LEU A 710 -22.65 -14.42 14.25
N ASN A 711 -22.62 -13.12 14.57
CA ASN A 711 -22.39 -12.06 13.57
C ASN A 711 -21.00 -12.11 12.93
N ASP A 712 -19.94 -12.26 13.73
CA ASP A 712 -18.57 -12.43 13.23
C ASP A 712 -18.47 -13.71 12.36
N THR A 713 -19.07 -14.81 12.82
CA THR A 713 -19.08 -16.09 12.10
C THR A 713 -19.78 -16.00 10.75
N ALA A 714 -20.95 -15.37 10.68
CA ALA A 714 -21.67 -15.14 9.44
C ALA A 714 -20.91 -14.21 8.47
N LEU A 715 -20.24 -13.17 8.99
CA LEU A 715 -19.38 -12.28 8.18
C LEU A 715 -18.19 -13.02 7.54
N ARG A 716 -17.65 -14.02 8.25
CA ARG A 716 -16.53 -14.85 7.78
C ARG A 716 -16.97 -15.91 6.78
N LEU A 717 -18.14 -16.53 7.01
CA LEU A 717 -18.75 -17.46 6.06
C LEU A 717 -19.09 -16.75 4.73
N LEU A 718 -19.59 -15.51 4.76
CA LEU A 718 -19.81 -14.69 3.55
C LEU A 718 -18.56 -14.47 2.66
N GLN A 719 -17.37 -14.73 3.17
CA GLN A 719 -16.09 -14.63 2.45
C GLN A 719 -15.56 -16.01 2.00
N LEU A 720 -16.25 -17.12 2.31
CA LEU A 720 -15.86 -18.49 2.01
C LEU A 720 -16.78 -19.11 0.94
N PRO A 721 -16.27 -19.42 -0.28
CA PRO A 721 -17.08 -19.97 -1.37
C PRO A 721 -17.85 -21.24 -1.00
N GLY A 722 -19.14 -21.28 -1.34
CA GLY A 722 -20.01 -22.43 -1.05
C GLY A 722 -20.26 -22.62 0.45
N THR A 723 -20.55 -21.53 1.18
CA THR A 723 -21.08 -21.58 2.55
C THR A 723 -22.37 -20.76 2.73
N ASP A 724 -23.02 -20.40 1.61
CA ASP A 724 -24.20 -19.53 1.55
C ASP A 724 -25.35 -20.01 2.47
N GLU A 725 -25.60 -21.32 2.52
CA GLU A 725 -26.57 -21.96 3.43
C GLU A 725 -26.19 -21.82 4.93
N ALA A 726 -24.90 -21.87 5.26
CA ALA A 726 -24.42 -21.68 6.62
C ALA A 726 -24.58 -20.22 7.06
N VAL A 727 -24.35 -19.25 6.16
CA VAL A 727 -24.70 -17.83 6.42
C VAL A 727 -26.19 -17.68 6.68
N MET A 728 -27.04 -18.29 5.86
CA MET A 728 -28.50 -18.26 6.03
C MET A 728 -28.97 -18.92 7.34
N THR A 729 -28.24 -19.92 7.85
CA THR A 729 -28.53 -20.57 9.13
C THR A 729 -28.03 -19.74 10.32
N THR A 730 -26.79 -19.23 10.25
CA THR A 730 -26.17 -18.41 11.32
C THR A 730 -26.93 -17.10 11.52
N THR A 731 -27.28 -16.42 10.42
CA THR A 731 -28.08 -15.19 10.48
C THR A 731 -29.51 -15.45 10.95
N ALA A 732 -30.11 -16.60 10.63
CA ALA A 732 -31.43 -16.94 11.17
C ALA A 732 -31.40 -17.06 12.70
N LYS A 733 -30.37 -17.72 13.27
CA LYS A 733 -30.17 -17.75 14.73
C LYS A 733 -30.00 -16.35 15.32
N ALA A 734 -29.09 -15.54 14.77
CA ALA A 734 -28.88 -14.16 15.23
C ALA A 734 -30.19 -13.34 15.25
N LEU A 735 -31.01 -13.47 14.21
CA LEU A 735 -32.32 -12.80 14.10
C LEU A 735 -33.42 -13.41 15.00
N THR A 736 -33.21 -14.57 15.64
CA THR A 736 -34.06 -15.03 16.75
C THR A 736 -33.67 -14.43 18.10
N ILE A 737 -32.45 -13.89 18.23
CA ILE A 737 -31.97 -13.19 19.43
C ILE A 737 -32.35 -11.70 19.33
N ASP A 738 -32.03 -11.05 18.21
CA ASP A 738 -32.56 -9.73 17.85
C ASP A 738 -32.91 -9.67 16.35
N ALA A 739 -34.21 -9.69 16.05
CA ALA A 739 -34.73 -9.59 14.68
C ALA A 739 -34.38 -8.27 13.96
N LYS A 740 -33.95 -7.24 14.71
CA LYS A 740 -33.56 -5.93 14.18
C LYS A 740 -32.04 -5.71 14.14
N ASP A 741 -31.23 -6.69 14.55
CA ASP A 741 -29.77 -6.54 14.52
C ASP A 741 -29.31 -6.21 13.08
N PRO A 742 -28.65 -5.06 12.84
CA PRO A 742 -28.39 -4.59 11.50
C PRO A 742 -27.28 -5.41 10.81
N ARG A 743 -26.42 -6.09 11.56
CA ARG A 743 -25.32 -6.91 11.03
C ARG A 743 -25.86 -8.21 10.47
N ALA A 744 -26.65 -8.95 11.25
CA ALA A 744 -27.29 -10.18 10.82
C ALA A 744 -28.25 -9.92 9.65
N ASN A 745 -28.99 -8.81 9.69
CA ASN A 745 -29.83 -8.38 8.57
C ASN A 745 -29.01 -8.04 7.30
N LEU A 746 -27.91 -7.29 7.40
CA LEU A 746 -27.03 -6.99 6.26
C LEU A 746 -26.43 -8.27 5.65
N GLN A 747 -25.88 -9.14 6.51
CA GLN A 747 -25.25 -10.40 6.11
C GLN A 747 -26.24 -11.34 5.42
N ARG A 748 -27.47 -11.40 5.94
CA ARG A 748 -28.56 -12.19 5.36
C ARG A 748 -29.05 -11.62 4.03
N ALA A 749 -29.21 -10.30 3.94
CA ALA A 749 -29.52 -9.62 2.69
C ALA A 749 -28.45 -9.91 1.62
N MET A 750 -27.18 -9.90 2.00
CA MET A 750 -26.08 -10.25 1.09
C MET A 750 -26.17 -11.71 0.58
N ALA A 751 -26.41 -12.68 1.47
CA ALA A 751 -26.60 -14.08 1.05
C ALA A 751 -27.82 -14.25 0.12
N LEU A 752 -28.94 -13.60 0.43
CA LEU A 752 -30.15 -13.59 -0.40
C LEU A 752 -29.90 -12.97 -1.79
N LEU A 753 -29.17 -11.84 -1.88
CA LEU A 753 -28.80 -11.23 -3.16
C LEU A 753 -27.88 -12.12 -4.01
N GLN A 754 -26.92 -12.81 -3.39
CA GLN A 754 -26.08 -13.80 -4.09
C GLN A 754 -26.90 -14.98 -4.62
N ALA A 755 -27.94 -15.41 -3.89
CA ALA A 755 -28.91 -16.40 -4.34
C ALA A 755 -29.95 -15.86 -5.35
N GLY A 756 -29.93 -14.56 -5.66
CA GLY A 756 -30.92 -13.90 -6.54
C GLY A 756 -32.31 -13.73 -5.93
N GLN A 757 -32.44 -13.88 -4.61
CA GLN A 757 -33.69 -13.75 -3.85
C GLN A 757 -33.94 -12.28 -3.46
N ASP A 758 -33.89 -11.40 -4.47
CA ASP A 758 -33.85 -9.94 -4.33
C ASP A 758 -35.01 -9.37 -3.49
N GLU A 759 -36.21 -9.94 -3.62
CA GLU A 759 -37.38 -9.50 -2.86
C GLU A 759 -37.30 -9.82 -1.37
N GLN A 760 -36.69 -10.96 -1.00
CA GLN A 760 -36.48 -11.34 0.39
C GLN A 760 -35.36 -10.49 1.00
N ALA A 761 -34.31 -10.19 0.23
CA ALA A 761 -33.23 -9.31 0.67
C ALA A 761 -33.76 -7.92 1.06
N MET A 762 -34.75 -7.38 0.33
CA MET A 762 -35.32 -6.05 0.56
C MET A 762 -35.81 -5.84 2.00
N GLY A 763 -36.49 -6.82 2.60
CA GLY A 763 -36.99 -6.73 3.98
C GLY A 763 -35.88 -6.66 5.02
N HIS A 764 -34.78 -7.40 4.80
CA HIS A 764 -33.59 -7.33 5.65
C HIS A 764 -32.78 -6.05 5.41
N LEU A 765 -32.75 -5.52 4.19
CA LEU A 765 -32.06 -4.26 3.87
C LEU A 765 -32.66 -3.06 4.60
N GLU A 766 -33.98 -3.01 4.86
CA GLU A 766 -34.61 -1.98 5.69
C GLU A 766 -34.03 -1.93 7.12
N HIS A 767 -33.77 -3.09 7.73
CA HIS A 767 -33.16 -3.18 9.05
C HIS A 767 -31.64 -2.90 9.03
N ALA A 768 -30.97 -3.13 7.91
CA ALA A 768 -29.54 -2.85 7.72
C ALA A 768 -29.20 -1.36 7.50
N ARG A 769 -30.18 -0.45 7.41
CA ARG A 769 -30.00 0.97 7.04
C ARG A 769 -29.14 1.81 7.99
N SER A 770 -28.77 1.30 9.15
CA SER A 770 -27.79 1.91 10.06
C SER A 770 -26.33 1.61 9.70
N LEU A 771 -26.08 0.76 8.70
CA LEU A 771 -24.74 0.40 8.21
C LEU A 771 -24.49 0.93 6.79
N PRO A 772 -23.27 1.40 6.45
CA PRO A 772 -22.96 1.93 5.12
C PRO A 772 -23.27 0.95 3.97
N GLY A 773 -22.93 -0.33 4.13
CA GLY A 773 -23.26 -1.37 3.16
C GLY A 773 -24.76 -1.65 3.04
N GLY A 774 -25.51 -1.47 4.12
CA GLY A 774 -26.97 -1.57 4.13
C GLY A 774 -27.61 -0.50 3.26
N LEU A 775 -27.27 0.78 3.46
CA LEU A 775 -27.77 1.87 2.62
C LEU A 775 -27.33 1.75 1.15
N TYR A 776 -26.13 1.27 0.88
CA TYR A 776 -25.64 1.04 -0.49
C TYR A 776 -26.47 -0.03 -1.22
N LEU A 777 -26.63 -1.21 -0.63
CA LEU A 777 -27.44 -2.29 -1.21
C LEU A 777 -28.94 -1.93 -1.26
N TYR A 778 -29.44 -1.19 -0.25
CA TYR A 778 -30.79 -0.65 -0.22
C TYR A 778 -31.06 0.29 -1.40
N ALA A 779 -30.18 1.27 -1.63
CA ALA A 779 -30.29 2.20 -2.75
C ALA A 779 -30.31 1.48 -4.10
N MET A 780 -29.42 0.49 -4.25
CA MET A 780 -29.30 -0.36 -5.42
C MET A 780 -30.60 -1.13 -5.73
N GLN A 781 -31.20 -1.79 -4.73
CA GLN A 781 -32.47 -2.52 -4.93
C GLN A 781 -33.67 -1.58 -5.11
N HIS A 782 -33.72 -0.43 -4.44
CA HIS A 782 -34.78 0.56 -4.69
C HIS A 782 -34.77 1.06 -6.13
N PHE A 783 -33.60 1.35 -6.71
CA PHE A 783 -33.52 1.75 -8.11
C PHE A 783 -34.01 0.65 -9.06
N ARG A 784 -33.62 -0.62 -8.86
CA ARG A 784 -34.12 -1.76 -9.66
C ARG A 784 -35.64 -1.94 -9.59
N ARG A 785 -36.26 -1.53 -8.49
CA ARG A 785 -37.73 -1.49 -8.30
C ARG A 785 -38.39 -0.19 -8.80
N GLY A 786 -37.66 0.64 -9.55
CA GLY A 786 -38.14 1.92 -10.10
C GLY A 786 -38.05 3.11 -9.14
N GLY A 787 -37.67 2.89 -7.89
CA GLY A 787 -37.59 3.90 -6.81
C GLY A 787 -36.36 4.80 -6.87
N MET A 788 -36.13 5.49 -8.01
CA MET A 788 -34.97 6.39 -8.19
C MET A 788 -34.85 7.45 -7.09
N GLN A 789 -35.97 8.00 -6.59
CA GLN A 789 -35.91 8.98 -5.51
C GLN A 789 -35.40 8.39 -4.18
N ASP A 790 -35.81 7.16 -3.83
CA ASP A 790 -35.38 6.48 -2.61
C ASP A 790 -33.93 6.00 -2.72
N ALA A 791 -33.52 5.57 -3.92
CA ALA A 791 -32.13 5.27 -4.22
C ALA A 791 -31.22 6.49 -4.01
N VAL A 792 -31.59 7.66 -4.54
CA VAL A 792 -30.86 8.91 -4.33
C VAL A 792 -30.89 9.34 -2.85
N ARG A 793 -32.04 9.26 -2.17
CA ARG A 793 -32.15 9.57 -0.72
C ARG A 793 -31.23 8.68 0.12
N ALA A 794 -31.17 7.38 -0.17
CA ALA A 794 -30.31 6.43 0.53
C ALA A 794 -28.82 6.65 0.24
N LEU A 795 -28.46 7.04 -0.99
CA LEU A 795 -27.08 7.45 -1.32
C LEU A 795 -26.68 8.78 -0.66
N GLN A 796 -27.59 9.74 -0.55
CA GLN A 796 -27.36 10.99 0.19
C GLN A 796 -27.18 10.73 1.69
N ALA A 797 -28.01 9.86 2.27
CA ALA A 797 -27.87 9.44 3.66
C ALA A 797 -26.54 8.71 3.90
N LEU A 798 -26.15 7.81 2.99
CA LEU A 798 -24.86 7.10 3.03
C LEU A 798 -23.67 8.07 3.02
N VAL A 799 -23.66 9.05 2.11
CA VAL A 799 -22.58 10.03 2.00
C VAL A 799 -22.46 10.90 3.26
N ALA A 800 -23.57 11.11 3.97
CA ALA A 800 -23.64 11.84 5.24
C ALA A 800 -23.38 10.97 6.49
N MET A 801 -23.14 9.66 6.35
CA MET A 801 -22.78 8.82 7.49
C MET A 801 -21.36 9.14 8.00
N PRO A 802 -21.12 9.06 9.33
CA PRO A 802 -19.76 8.92 9.83
C PRO A 802 -19.14 7.61 9.33
N ILE A 803 -17.81 7.57 9.24
CA ILE A 803 -17.07 6.31 9.05
C ILE A 803 -17.41 5.38 10.23
N ASP A 804 -17.66 4.11 9.94
CA ASP A 804 -17.83 3.07 10.99
C ASP A 804 -16.57 3.03 11.86
N ALA A 805 -16.71 3.48 13.11
CA ALA A 805 -15.66 3.51 14.13
C ALA A 805 -15.41 2.14 14.79
N GLY A 806 -16.18 1.12 14.41
CA GLY A 806 -16.18 -0.19 15.03
C GLY A 806 -16.79 -0.18 16.43
N ASP A 807 -17.00 -1.37 16.96
CA ASP A 807 -17.52 -1.60 18.31
C ASP A 807 -16.61 -2.57 19.07
N GLY A 808 -16.61 -2.43 20.40
CA GLY A 808 -15.79 -3.24 21.30
C GLY A 808 -14.33 -3.33 20.85
N PRO A 809 -13.76 -4.54 20.74
CA PRO A 809 -12.36 -4.71 20.35
C PRO A 809 -12.11 -4.54 18.84
N ALA A 810 -13.14 -4.47 17.98
CA ALA A 810 -12.97 -4.26 16.53
C ALA A 810 -12.39 -2.87 16.23
N ALA A 811 -12.76 -1.86 17.02
CA ALA A 811 -12.24 -0.50 16.94
C ALA A 811 -10.70 -0.44 17.05
N ALA A 812 -10.09 -1.32 17.84
CA ALA A 812 -8.63 -1.38 18.01
C ALA A 812 -7.87 -1.88 16.76
N LEU A 813 -8.57 -2.58 15.84
CA LEU A 813 -8.02 -3.03 14.56
C LEU A 813 -8.38 -2.12 13.39
N LEU A 814 -9.19 -1.07 13.56
CA LEU A 814 -9.42 -0.12 12.47
C LEU A 814 -8.11 0.51 11.98
N THR A 815 -8.08 0.82 10.69
CA THR A 815 -6.92 1.44 10.05
C THR A 815 -6.88 2.94 10.36
N PRO A 816 -5.80 3.45 10.97
CA PRO A 816 -5.58 4.89 11.09
C PRO A 816 -5.64 5.59 9.71
N GLY A 817 -6.24 6.78 9.66
CA GLY A 817 -6.38 7.53 8.41
C GLY A 817 -7.29 6.87 7.35
N ALA A 818 -8.21 5.99 7.74
CA ALA A 818 -9.31 5.57 6.85
C ALA A 818 -10.22 6.77 6.52
N ALA A 819 -10.66 6.85 5.27
CA ALA A 819 -11.43 7.97 4.72
C ALA A 819 -12.66 7.50 3.92
N ALA A 820 -13.79 8.18 4.16
CA ALA A 820 -15.06 7.99 3.49
C ALA A 820 -15.04 8.60 2.07
N THR A 821 -14.38 7.92 1.13
CA THR A 821 -14.31 8.38 -0.27
C THR A 821 -15.55 8.06 -1.09
N TRP A 822 -16.36 7.08 -0.66
CA TRP A 822 -17.66 6.73 -1.25
C TRP A 822 -17.64 6.53 -2.78
N GLN A 823 -16.54 6.01 -3.33
CA GLN A 823 -16.28 5.96 -4.76
C GLN A 823 -17.21 5.00 -5.51
N GLY A 824 -17.44 3.78 -5.00
CA GLY A 824 -18.51 2.88 -5.47
C GLY A 824 -19.91 3.55 -5.48
N PRO A 825 -20.39 4.14 -4.36
CA PRO A 825 -21.60 4.95 -4.31
C PRO A 825 -21.67 6.09 -5.36
N LYS A 826 -20.58 6.83 -5.60
CA LYS A 826 -20.50 7.88 -6.62
C LYS A 826 -20.61 7.32 -8.05
N LEU A 827 -19.94 6.22 -8.35
CA LEU A 827 -20.05 5.51 -9.63
C LEU A 827 -21.47 4.97 -9.86
N MET A 828 -22.10 4.42 -8.81
CA MET A 828 -23.48 3.96 -8.88
C MET A 828 -24.45 5.11 -9.14
N LEU A 829 -24.31 6.26 -8.46
CA LEU A 829 -25.11 7.46 -8.75
C LEU A 829 -24.93 7.93 -10.20
N ALA A 830 -23.69 7.93 -10.71
CA ALA A 830 -23.42 8.28 -12.10
C ALA A 830 -24.11 7.32 -13.08
N GLY A 831 -24.13 6.02 -12.80
CA GLY A 831 -24.90 5.02 -13.57
C GLY A 831 -26.42 5.26 -13.50
N MET A 832 -26.97 5.55 -12.32
CA MET A 832 -28.39 5.87 -12.13
C MET A 832 -28.81 7.11 -12.94
N LEU A 833 -27.93 8.11 -13.03
CA LEU A 833 -28.14 9.28 -13.88
C LEU A 833 -28.15 8.94 -15.38
N GLN A 834 -27.26 8.06 -15.87
CA GLN A 834 -27.28 7.62 -17.28
C GLN A 834 -28.56 6.85 -17.63
N ALA A 835 -28.98 5.93 -16.76
CA ALA A 835 -30.21 5.16 -16.93
C ALA A 835 -31.48 6.02 -16.92
N GLN A 836 -31.42 7.23 -16.35
CA GLN A 836 -32.49 8.24 -16.37
C GLN A 836 -32.29 9.30 -17.49
N GLY A 837 -31.37 9.08 -18.44
CA GLY A 837 -31.09 10.00 -19.55
C GLY A 837 -30.33 11.28 -19.16
N ARG A 838 -29.96 11.45 -17.88
CA ARG A 838 -29.30 12.65 -17.32
C ARG A 838 -27.79 12.65 -17.59
N LYS A 839 -27.42 12.51 -18.87
CA LYS A 839 -26.04 12.27 -19.33
C LYS A 839 -25.05 13.34 -18.88
N ALA A 840 -25.39 14.62 -18.97
CA ALA A 840 -24.49 15.72 -18.61
C ALA A 840 -24.12 15.72 -17.11
N GLU A 841 -25.10 15.45 -16.23
CA GLU A 841 -24.88 15.36 -14.79
C GLU A 841 -24.05 14.12 -14.43
N SER A 842 -24.28 13.00 -15.12
CA SER A 842 -23.43 11.80 -15.00
C SER A 842 -21.99 12.08 -15.42
N GLU A 843 -21.76 12.63 -16.62
CA GLU A 843 -20.41 12.94 -17.11
C GLU A 843 -19.65 13.86 -16.15
N ALA A 844 -20.31 14.88 -15.62
CA ALA A 844 -19.68 15.83 -14.72
C ALA A 844 -19.42 15.23 -13.32
N ALA A 845 -20.26 14.32 -12.83
CA ALA A 845 -19.97 13.51 -11.65
C ALA A 845 -18.78 12.55 -11.87
N LEU A 846 -18.69 11.90 -13.04
CA LEU A 846 -17.58 11.02 -13.42
C LEU A 846 -16.26 11.79 -13.55
N ARG A 847 -16.27 13.01 -14.09
CA ARG A 847 -15.11 13.91 -14.12
C ARG A 847 -14.68 14.34 -12.71
N ALA A 848 -15.62 14.54 -11.79
CA ALA A 848 -15.30 14.80 -10.38
C ALA A 848 -14.68 13.59 -9.67
N ILE A 849 -15.06 12.35 -10.04
CA ILE A 849 -14.37 11.13 -9.57
C ILE A 849 -12.93 11.10 -10.11
N LEU A 850 -12.72 11.36 -11.41
CA LEU A 850 -11.39 11.36 -12.02
C LEU A 850 -10.45 12.48 -11.53
N ALA A 851 -10.97 13.52 -10.88
CA ALA A 851 -10.16 14.54 -10.21
C ALA A 851 -9.62 14.09 -8.83
N ASP A 852 -10.30 13.15 -8.16
CA ASP A 852 -9.91 12.55 -6.88
C ASP A 852 -9.12 11.24 -7.06
N ASP A 853 -9.59 10.38 -7.97
CA ASP A 853 -8.93 9.16 -8.41
C ASP A 853 -8.83 9.10 -9.95
N PRO A 854 -7.75 9.67 -10.54
CA PRO A 854 -7.49 9.55 -11.96
C PRO A 854 -7.10 8.13 -12.41
N ALA A 855 -6.97 7.15 -11.50
CA ALA A 855 -6.84 5.74 -11.87
C ALA A 855 -8.20 5.01 -11.89
N CYS A 856 -9.33 5.70 -11.73
CA CYS A 856 -10.67 5.11 -11.72
C CYS A 856 -11.13 4.66 -13.12
N THR A 857 -10.69 3.49 -13.55
CA THR A 857 -11.02 2.88 -14.85
C THR A 857 -12.53 2.78 -15.12
N GLU A 858 -13.34 2.51 -14.09
CA GLU A 858 -14.80 2.53 -14.18
C GLU A 858 -15.36 3.88 -14.68
N ALA A 859 -14.75 5.00 -14.29
CA ALA A 859 -15.21 6.32 -14.69
C ALA A 859 -14.86 6.64 -16.16
N TYR A 860 -13.70 6.19 -16.65
CA TYR A 860 -13.36 6.30 -18.08
C TYR A 860 -14.29 5.47 -18.97
N GLU A 861 -14.69 4.26 -18.53
CA GLU A 861 -15.68 3.41 -19.19
C GLU A 861 -17.06 4.07 -19.26
N LEU A 862 -17.56 4.63 -18.15
CA LEU A 862 -18.84 5.34 -18.12
C LEU A 862 -18.82 6.68 -18.89
N LEU A 863 -17.63 7.27 -19.12
CA LEU A 863 -17.43 8.42 -20.02
C LEU A 863 -17.24 8.00 -21.50
N GLY A 864 -16.87 6.76 -21.77
CA GLY A 864 -16.54 6.26 -23.11
C GLY A 864 -15.15 6.66 -23.64
N ASP A 865 -14.20 6.99 -22.76
CA ASP A 865 -12.85 7.42 -23.14
C ASP A 865 -11.95 6.24 -23.56
N LYS A 866 -12.11 5.82 -24.81
CA LYS A 866 -11.34 4.74 -25.42
C LYS A 866 -9.82 4.99 -25.46
N ALA A 867 -9.36 6.25 -25.39
CA ALA A 867 -7.94 6.55 -25.42
C ALA A 867 -7.29 6.17 -24.08
N SER A 868 -7.81 6.70 -22.97
CA SER A 868 -7.34 6.36 -21.62
C SER A 868 -7.51 4.86 -21.31
N LEU A 869 -8.63 4.25 -21.73
CA LEU A 869 -8.89 2.83 -21.54
C LEU A 869 -7.91 1.92 -22.27
N THR A 870 -7.34 2.36 -23.40
CA THR A 870 -6.30 1.58 -24.10
C THR A 870 -5.10 1.35 -23.19
N THR A 871 -4.65 2.38 -22.46
CA THR A 871 -3.49 2.30 -21.55
C THR A 871 -3.85 1.69 -20.17
N LEU A 872 -5.10 1.80 -19.72
CA LEU A 872 -5.60 1.11 -18.52
C LEU A 872 -5.81 -0.39 -18.70
N TYR A 873 -5.94 -0.87 -19.95
CA TYR A 873 -6.04 -2.30 -20.26
C TYR A 873 -4.79 -2.90 -20.91
N GLU A 874 -3.82 -2.08 -21.38
CA GLU A 874 -2.56 -2.54 -21.99
C GLU A 874 -1.76 -3.45 -21.04
N GLY A 875 -1.80 -4.76 -21.29
CA GLY A 875 -1.14 -5.75 -20.45
C GLY A 875 -1.80 -5.99 -19.09
N ASN A 876 -3.03 -5.50 -18.88
CA ASN A 876 -3.81 -5.57 -17.64
C ASN A 876 -5.15 -6.32 -17.83
N GLU A 877 -5.09 -7.49 -18.48
CA GLU A 877 -6.28 -8.34 -18.71
C GLU A 877 -7.05 -8.74 -17.43
N PRO A 878 -6.41 -9.02 -16.28
CA PRO A 878 -7.12 -9.27 -15.02
C PRO A 878 -7.90 -8.04 -14.54
N GLY A 879 -7.26 -6.85 -14.56
CA GLY A 879 -7.91 -5.59 -14.20
C GLY A 879 -9.07 -5.23 -15.13
N ARG A 880 -8.93 -5.49 -16.44
CA ARG A 880 -10.03 -5.33 -17.40
C ARG A 880 -11.26 -6.15 -17.01
N LYS A 881 -11.08 -7.44 -16.71
CA LYS A 881 -12.20 -8.32 -16.26
C LYS A 881 -12.84 -7.86 -14.95
N SER A 882 -12.07 -7.26 -14.05
CA SER A 882 -12.60 -6.65 -12.81
C SER A 882 -13.53 -5.48 -13.12
N VAL A 883 -13.08 -4.58 -13.98
CA VAL A 883 -13.84 -3.39 -14.38
C VAL A 883 -15.09 -3.79 -15.18
N GLU A 884 -14.98 -4.74 -16.11
CA GLU A 884 -16.13 -5.30 -16.84
C GLU A 884 -17.19 -5.90 -15.89
N ARG A 885 -16.76 -6.61 -14.84
CA ARG A 885 -17.68 -7.10 -13.80
C ARG A 885 -18.31 -5.95 -13.00
N ALA A 886 -17.50 -5.02 -12.48
CA ALA A 886 -17.98 -3.89 -11.67
C ALA A 886 -18.97 -3.01 -12.43
N LEU A 887 -18.72 -2.78 -13.72
CA LEU A 887 -19.64 -2.09 -14.62
C LEU A 887 -20.89 -2.91 -14.91
N GLY A 888 -20.83 -4.24 -14.89
CA GLY A 888 -22.02 -5.09 -14.87
C GLY A 888 -22.86 -4.86 -13.61
N GLU A 889 -22.23 -4.79 -12.43
CA GLU A 889 -22.94 -4.49 -11.17
C GLU A 889 -23.58 -3.10 -11.19
N ILE A 890 -22.92 -2.10 -11.77
CA ILE A 890 -23.45 -0.73 -11.94
C ILE A 890 -24.55 -0.67 -13.01
N ARG A 891 -24.36 -1.28 -14.19
CA ARG A 891 -25.31 -1.20 -15.32
C ARG A 891 -26.59 -1.99 -15.05
N ASP A 892 -26.48 -3.17 -14.43
CA ASP A 892 -27.65 -3.98 -14.00
C ASP A 892 -28.26 -3.47 -12.69
N MET A 893 -27.57 -2.56 -11.99
CA MET A 893 -27.83 -2.15 -10.60
C MET A 893 -27.97 -3.35 -9.66
N ARG A 894 -27.16 -4.39 -9.87
CA ARG A 894 -27.25 -5.68 -9.17
C ARG A 894 -25.88 -6.10 -8.64
N TRP A 895 -25.75 -6.11 -7.32
CA TRP A 895 -24.59 -6.66 -6.63
C TRP A 895 -24.41 -8.15 -6.94
N ARG A 896 -23.20 -8.55 -7.30
CA ARG A 896 -22.89 -9.95 -7.71
C ARG A 896 -22.13 -10.76 -6.64
N GLY A 897 -21.97 -10.20 -5.44
CA GLY A 897 -21.43 -10.89 -4.27
C GLY A 897 -20.00 -10.50 -3.91
N ILE A 898 -19.43 -11.29 -2.99
CA ILE A 898 -18.00 -11.26 -2.63
C ILE A 898 -17.34 -12.50 -3.23
N GLY A 899 -16.09 -12.39 -3.67
CA GLY A 899 -15.21 -13.57 -3.64
C GLY A 899 -15.29 -14.55 -4.81
N ARG A 900 -15.98 -14.24 -5.92
CA ARG A 900 -16.21 -15.19 -7.03
C ARG A 900 -15.41 -14.86 -8.31
N PRO A 901 -14.25 -15.49 -8.54
CA PRO A 901 -14.00 -16.12 -9.83
C PRO A 901 -15.04 -17.22 -10.07
N GLN A 902 -15.30 -17.57 -11.34
CA GLN A 902 -16.07 -18.77 -11.70
C GLN A 902 -15.16 -19.99 -11.82
#